data_AF-A0A7J3U8H0-F1
#
_entry.id   AF-A0A7J3U8H0-F1
#
_cell.length_a   1.000
_cell.length_b   1.000
_cell.length_c   1.000
_cell.angle_alpha   90.00
_cell.angle_beta   90.00
_cell.angle_gamma   90.00
#
_symmetry.space_group_name_H-M   'P 1'
#
loop_
_entity.id
_entity.type
_entity.pdbx_description
1 polymer ?
#
loop_
_entity_poly.entity_id
_entity_poly.type
_entity_poly.pdbx_seq_one_letter_code
_entity_poly.pdbx_strand_id
1 'polypeptide(L)'
;MKEDKERSLNARQGLDYFMEDWMSYCNGRLDGMTLINVDKNKVAQWPSRNTTSIVGDNPFSVASQIALHDWSYSDNAVVAVIKEDFEKPNEAAEGKVEGRLFAYNIGHKHFEMEQPVIGTGGTYESFEIEDENYKYVVAKLSWPNRIDLDLQIYDSKLGMVDNAAGTYSDPQLEVVGSYIHNYGKWQVSVTAVPKKAMYRLMDLEQKNEGFFKSMSFKEIAETLKNKGDVNVYLYPGTVVDLPATPFGCRDVEIRLKWNNPGIKLGFTVIDPVGTEIYSTLSREEIALGELEDEESESKGEVVADLERLGECREGENYSVCVFSLDNVSQPLDFEIEYSWQQNFSEEESDCFVSAANGAVLASVLNVPLLYVSPSEVPECTKEVLYKLGVKNIYLVDVGAHLSANVKNELESIANVKENYEFPGEVYNSIKGLSGRSDVIFTTIDPWTYWYVGEGRPAGETKAALFVGPAAYIAAQHGSPVIIVDEHPRLSQAVVYHTIFWRNNAIQRYGAEPCSGSMVLSGREVYDLLEDYGFGMLEDGGPAEQIKETIITVAGQYDIGTPWDRAFTGAAYPGRFWGSPVDTAYAISRNVFYPGLIFVNPAMDKVKLINGSVSVIQRVGGRLKDPKGVSLVIVKPSGKEEFRYPVLHTYNAYGYKFNERASKHWNFKYTRADGIIPYFTDSLDPIDDGVTGKPGAYYPDMSESEVIPFYAKRAGYDNVFSTNFSAVVENLNRGVLIWVEECHGFNTNGGMISMWDPSNPYVYESNPWRAYEPIMLKPGHLRTFLHWFPYFIAEVGEALGFSESQIESLERLSSIRLLKFQLFSEKGCTENPDVALINPQLLLLNKAVGTLTGGMFELWGAFGFEIHRDRVLHPLKTLSEGLPFVTTYDGKVTISPNSGHAITMRWMTGVEFDDALENLHSCGINTISCMPALTYLHLTWMRHGTTYQIIDPWTTTDWSGTWNQMIMKRFAMGDTLGEAYEKGMRACGPEYIVGQWWWDKWENVELFGDPDLRVFVPGTEYSDANHWERSDVQPLRYDGSSSVYVDG
;
A
#
# COMPACT_ATOMS: atom_id res chain seq x y z
N MET A 1 13.86 -24.77 5.39
CA MET A 1 14.70 -23.56 5.25
C MET A 1 15.76 -23.61 6.32
N LYS A 2 16.98 -23.17 6.04
CA LYS A 2 18.10 -23.26 7.00
C LYS A 2 18.30 -21.97 7.81
N GLU A 3 17.70 -20.85 7.41
CA GLU A 3 17.83 -19.53 8.06
C GLU A 3 16.51 -18.72 7.96
N ASP A 4 16.18 -17.91 8.97
CA ASP A 4 14.95 -17.07 8.99
C ASP A 4 14.85 -16.09 7.82
N LYS A 5 16.00 -15.69 7.28
CA LYS A 5 16.13 -14.81 6.12
C LYS A 5 15.45 -15.37 4.85
N GLU A 6 15.38 -16.69 4.69
CA GLU A 6 14.82 -17.34 3.49
C GLU A 6 13.31 -17.58 3.58
N ARG A 7 12.66 -17.22 4.70
CA ARG A 7 11.23 -17.52 4.94
C ARG A 7 10.28 -16.98 3.88
N SER A 8 10.60 -15.84 3.27
CA SER A 8 9.89 -15.28 2.11
C SER A 8 9.79 -16.25 0.92
N LEU A 9 10.67 -17.24 0.80
CA LEU A 9 10.70 -18.20 -0.33
C LEU A 9 9.78 -19.43 -0.11
N ASN A 10 9.21 -19.62 1.07
CA ASN A 10 8.40 -20.80 1.41
C ASN A 10 6.90 -20.62 1.14
N ALA A 11 6.50 -20.58 -0.14
CA ALA A 11 5.09 -20.49 -0.53
C ALA A 11 4.25 -21.73 -0.14
N ARG A 12 4.90 -22.86 0.20
CA ARG A 12 4.22 -24.11 0.52
C ARG A 12 3.28 -23.99 1.74
N GLN A 13 3.65 -23.19 2.72
CA GLN A 13 2.84 -22.97 3.92
C GLN A 13 1.44 -22.45 3.57
N GLY A 14 1.36 -21.44 2.68
CA GLY A 14 0.07 -20.88 2.28
C GLY A 14 -0.78 -21.84 1.46
N LEU A 15 -0.16 -22.66 0.62
CA LEU A 15 -0.86 -23.74 -0.07
C LEU A 15 -1.44 -24.77 0.91
N ASP A 16 -0.69 -25.13 1.96
CA ASP A 16 -1.17 -26.11 2.95
C ASP A 16 -2.38 -25.58 3.73
N TYR A 17 -2.38 -24.31 4.15
CA TYR A 17 -3.54 -23.69 4.82
C TYR A 17 -4.74 -23.48 3.88
N PHE A 18 -4.50 -23.12 2.61
CA PHE A 18 -5.58 -23.10 1.61
C PHE A 18 -6.22 -24.49 1.44
N MET A 19 -5.39 -25.53 1.31
CA MET A 19 -5.89 -26.89 1.15
C MET A 19 -6.55 -27.41 2.43
N GLU A 20 -6.13 -26.99 3.62
CA GLU A 20 -6.83 -27.29 4.87
C GLU A 20 -8.28 -26.80 4.82
N ASP A 21 -8.49 -25.53 4.43
CA ASP A 21 -9.82 -24.93 4.31
C ASP A 21 -10.65 -25.63 3.23
N TRP A 22 -10.05 -25.83 2.05
CA TRP A 22 -10.72 -26.47 0.93
C TRP A 22 -11.14 -27.90 1.25
N MET A 23 -10.26 -28.68 1.88
CA MET A 23 -10.56 -30.05 2.30
C MET A 23 -11.65 -30.06 3.36
N SER A 24 -11.65 -29.13 4.32
CA SER A 24 -12.70 -29.01 5.34
C SER A 24 -14.06 -28.70 4.71
N TYR A 25 -14.11 -27.75 3.77
CA TYR A 25 -15.30 -27.45 2.98
C TYR A 25 -15.81 -28.70 2.22
N CYS A 26 -14.89 -29.49 1.67
CA CYS A 26 -15.17 -30.77 1.01
C CYS A 26 -15.44 -31.95 1.97
N ASN A 27 -15.64 -31.71 3.27
CA ASN A 27 -15.86 -32.75 4.30
C ASN A 27 -14.71 -33.78 4.41
N GLY A 28 -13.48 -33.31 4.25
CA GLY A 28 -12.24 -34.06 4.50
C GLY A 28 -11.84 -35.03 3.37
N ARG A 29 -12.56 -35.09 2.25
CA ARG A 29 -12.19 -35.92 1.09
C ARG A 29 -12.77 -35.39 -0.21
N LEU A 30 -11.93 -35.21 -1.21
CA LEU A 30 -12.33 -34.80 -2.55
C LEU A 30 -13.08 -35.93 -3.28
N ASP A 31 -14.05 -35.58 -4.13
CA ASP A 31 -14.70 -36.55 -5.01
C ASP A 31 -13.80 -36.92 -6.20
N GLY A 32 -13.01 -35.96 -6.70
CA GLY A 32 -12.02 -36.15 -7.76
C GLY A 32 -10.83 -35.22 -7.56
N MET A 33 -9.66 -35.66 -8.00
CA MET A 33 -8.44 -34.85 -8.06
C MET A 33 -7.67 -35.21 -9.32
N THR A 34 -7.54 -34.25 -10.23
CA THR A 34 -6.77 -34.40 -11.47
C THR A 34 -5.40 -33.77 -11.26
N LEU A 35 -4.34 -34.55 -11.47
CA LEU A 35 -2.96 -34.09 -11.33
C LEU A 35 -2.36 -33.83 -12.71
N ILE A 36 -1.95 -32.59 -12.98
CA ILE A 36 -1.33 -32.18 -14.24
C ILE A 36 0.17 -32.06 -14.01
N ASN A 37 0.97 -32.99 -14.53
CA ASN A 37 2.42 -33.06 -14.35
C ASN A 37 2.88 -33.03 -12.86
N VAL A 38 2.01 -33.43 -11.94
CA VAL A 38 2.31 -33.57 -10.51
C VAL A 38 2.36 -35.04 -10.14
N ASP A 39 3.47 -35.46 -9.50
CA ASP A 39 3.60 -36.80 -8.93
C ASP A 39 2.55 -37.03 -7.83
N LYS A 40 1.80 -38.14 -7.90
CA LYS A 40 0.80 -38.54 -6.91
C LYS A 40 1.32 -38.54 -5.47
N ASN A 41 2.60 -38.84 -5.26
CA ASN A 41 3.20 -38.85 -3.93
C ASN A 41 3.32 -37.45 -3.31
N LYS A 42 3.34 -36.38 -4.12
CA LYS A 42 3.41 -34.98 -3.64
C LYS A 42 2.10 -34.47 -3.06
N VAL A 43 1.00 -35.16 -3.33
CA VAL A 43 -0.37 -34.77 -2.95
C VAL A 43 -1.07 -35.85 -2.12
N ALA A 44 -0.35 -36.89 -1.70
CA ALA A 44 -0.91 -38.04 -0.98
C ALA A 44 -1.59 -37.66 0.35
N GLN A 45 -1.24 -36.51 0.93
CA GLN A 45 -1.85 -35.93 2.12
C GLN A 45 -3.31 -35.46 1.90
N TRP A 46 -3.74 -35.22 0.66
CA TRP A 46 -5.10 -34.77 0.34
C TRP A 46 -5.91 -35.92 -0.27
N PRO A 47 -6.75 -36.62 0.52
CA PRO A 47 -7.46 -37.79 0.05
C PRO A 47 -8.51 -37.43 -1.00
N SER A 48 -8.54 -38.21 -2.07
CA SER A 48 -9.57 -38.14 -3.13
C SER A 48 -10.14 -39.53 -3.40
N ARG A 49 -11.43 -39.63 -3.75
CA ARG A 49 -12.05 -40.89 -4.17
C ARG A 49 -11.53 -41.35 -5.53
N ASN A 50 -11.27 -40.40 -6.42
CA ASN A 50 -10.72 -40.65 -7.74
C ASN A 50 -9.51 -39.74 -7.98
N THR A 51 -8.35 -40.33 -8.28
CA THR A 51 -7.15 -39.56 -8.63
C THR A 51 -6.70 -39.93 -10.03
N THR A 52 -6.96 -39.01 -10.97
CA THR A 52 -6.49 -39.10 -12.35
C THR A 52 -5.19 -38.32 -12.49
N SER A 53 -4.40 -38.68 -13.50
CA SER A 53 -3.15 -37.98 -13.79
C SER A 53 -3.05 -37.75 -15.28
N ILE A 54 -2.74 -36.51 -15.63
CA ILE A 54 -2.40 -36.05 -16.96
C ILE A 54 -0.90 -35.79 -16.93
N VAL A 55 -0.16 -36.58 -17.70
CA VAL A 55 1.30 -36.50 -17.77
C VAL A 55 1.66 -36.25 -19.22
N GLY A 56 2.33 -35.15 -19.49
CA GLY A 56 2.76 -34.77 -20.81
C GLY A 56 4.12 -34.07 -20.75
N ASP A 57 4.96 -34.36 -21.74
CA ASP A 57 6.31 -33.82 -21.83
C ASP A 57 6.34 -32.40 -22.42
N ASN A 58 5.23 -31.96 -23.02
CA ASN A 58 5.08 -30.66 -23.67
C ASN A 58 3.66 -30.08 -23.51
N PRO A 59 3.47 -28.76 -23.68
CA PRO A 59 2.16 -28.11 -23.52
C PRO A 59 1.09 -28.66 -24.48
N PHE A 60 1.44 -29.04 -25.70
CA PHE A 60 0.49 -29.58 -26.70
C PHE A 60 -0.19 -30.87 -26.23
N SER A 61 0.61 -31.81 -25.71
CA SER A 61 0.13 -33.10 -25.21
C SER A 61 -0.65 -32.95 -23.91
N VAL A 62 -0.25 -32.02 -23.02
CA VAL A 62 -0.97 -31.71 -21.78
C VAL A 62 -2.36 -31.16 -22.11
N ALA A 63 -2.46 -30.13 -22.96
CA ALA A 63 -3.73 -29.54 -23.37
C ALA A 63 -4.64 -30.58 -24.05
N SER A 64 -4.08 -31.39 -24.96
CA SER A 64 -4.79 -32.50 -25.63
C SER A 64 -5.40 -33.50 -24.65
N GLN A 65 -4.66 -33.87 -23.61
CA GLN A 65 -5.12 -34.81 -22.59
C GLN A 65 -6.17 -34.19 -21.65
N ILE A 66 -6.03 -32.91 -21.30
CA ILE A 66 -7.06 -32.17 -20.54
C ILE A 66 -8.36 -32.13 -21.35
N ALA A 67 -8.28 -31.75 -22.63
CA ALA A 67 -9.44 -31.68 -23.51
C ALA A 67 -10.19 -33.02 -23.62
N LEU A 68 -9.48 -34.14 -23.77
CA LEU A 68 -10.11 -35.48 -23.83
C LEU A 68 -10.54 -36.02 -22.46
N HIS A 69 -10.02 -35.49 -21.37
CA HIS A 69 -10.45 -35.83 -20.01
C HIS A 69 -11.80 -35.18 -19.69
N ASP A 70 -11.96 -33.89 -20.05
CA ASP A 70 -13.10 -33.08 -19.63
C ASP A 70 -14.22 -33.02 -20.70
N TRP A 71 -13.91 -33.16 -21.99
CA TRP A 71 -14.89 -33.18 -23.07
C TRP A 71 -15.02 -34.55 -23.72
N SER A 72 -16.26 -34.98 -23.96
CA SER A 72 -16.58 -36.14 -24.81
C SER A 72 -16.93 -35.75 -26.25
N TYR A 73 -17.37 -34.51 -26.46
CA TYR A 73 -17.71 -33.89 -27.72
C TYR A 73 -17.68 -32.36 -27.57
N SER A 74 -17.25 -31.64 -28.61
CA SER A 74 -17.41 -30.19 -28.70
C SER A 74 -17.49 -29.73 -30.16
N ASP A 75 -18.50 -28.93 -30.50
CA ASP A 75 -18.61 -28.34 -31.85
C ASP A 75 -17.52 -27.27 -32.10
N ASN A 76 -16.97 -26.70 -31.04
CA ASN A 76 -16.02 -25.59 -31.11
C ASN A 76 -14.76 -25.91 -30.28
N ALA A 77 -13.62 -25.34 -30.68
CA ALA A 77 -12.41 -25.33 -29.85
C ALA A 77 -11.70 -23.98 -30.00
N VAL A 78 -11.00 -23.57 -28.94
CA VAL A 78 -9.99 -22.51 -29.06
C VAL A 78 -8.66 -23.20 -29.36
N VAL A 79 -7.95 -22.70 -30.37
CA VAL A 79 -6.60 -23.16 -30.71
C VAL A 79 -5.68 -21.95 -30.59
N ALA A 80 -4.71 -22.00 -29.67
CA ALA A 80 -3.72 -20.95 -29.50
C ALA A 80 -2.37 -21.36 -30.09
N VAL A 81 -1.68 -20.41 -30.72
CA VAL A 81 -0.34 -20.60 -31.29
C VAL A 81 0.70 -20.32 -30.22
N ILE A 82 1.57 -21.30 -29.96
CA ILE A 82 2.63 -21.21 -28.93
C ILE A 82 3.94 -21.87 -29.40
N LYS A 83 5.04 -21.59 -28.71
CA LYS A 83 6.30 -22.36 -28.80
C LYS A 83 6.69 -22.95 -27.46
N GLU A 84 7.51 -23.99 -27.49
CA GLU A 84 8.10 -24.60 -26.29
C GLU A 84 9.36 -23.87 -25.83
N ASP A 85 10.15 -23.39 -26.78
CA ASP A 85 11.41 -22.70 -26.57
C ASP A 85 11.46 -21.43 -27.42
N PHE A 86 12.06 -20.38 -26.86
CA PHE A 86 12.26 -19.09 -27.50
C PHE A 86 13.75 -18.79 -27.63
N GLU A 87 14.15 -18.27 -28.80
CA GLU A 87 15.48 -17.70 -28.96
C GLU A 87 15.49 -16.34 -28.27
N LYS A 88 16.22 -16.22 -27.16
CA LYS A 88 16.42 -14.93 -26.52
C LYS A 88 17.33 -14.08 -27.40
N PRO A 89 16.90 -12.88 -27.81
CA PRO A 89 17.81 -11.92 -28.37
C PRO A 89 18.97 -11.71 -27.38
N ASN A 90 20.17 -11.50 -27.91
CA ASN A 90 21.34 -11.10 -27.12
C ASN A 90 21.95 -9.87 -27.81
N GLU A 91 21.06 -8.95 -28.16
CA GLU A 91 21.40 -7.71 -28.83
C GLU A 91 21.75 -6.69 -27.75
N ALA A 92 22.97 -6.17 -27.81
CA ALA A 92 23.39 -5.06 -26.99
C ALA A 92 23.45 -3.82 -27.88
N ALA A 93 22.75 -2.77 -27.46
CA ALA A 93 22.90 -1.46 -28.05
C ALA A 93 23.81 -0.64 -27.14
N GLU A 94 24.83 -0.03 -27.72
CA GLU A 94 25.65 0.97 -27.04
C GLU A 94 25.91 2.13 -27.98
N GLY A 95 26.03 3.33 -27.43
CA GLY A 95 26.34 4.49 -28.24
C GLY A 95 26.49 5.76 -27.44
N LYS A 96 26.55 6.87 -28.19
CA LYS A 96 26.84 8.20 -27.66
C LYS A 96 25.96 9.22 -28.32
N VAL A 97 25.44 10.16 -27.53
CA VAL A 97 24.76 11.35 -28.02
C VAL A 97 25.45 12.57 -27.42
N GLU A 98 25.71 13.58 -28.25
CA GLU A 98 26.30 14.84 -27.82
C GLU A 98 25.20 15.87 -27.54
N GLY A 99 25.43 16.69 -26.52
CA GLY A 99 24.57 17.81 -26.20
C GLY A 99 25.37 19.05 -25.83
N ARG A 100 24.68 20.20 -25.86
CA ARG A 100 25.25 21.49 -25.45
C ARG A 100 24.28 22.20 -24.53
N LEU A 101 24.78 22.61 -23.37
CA LEU A 101 24.10 23.50 -22.45
C LEU A 101 24.51 24.95 -22.76
N PHE A 102 23.55 25.82 -23.09
CA PHE A 102 23.83 27.20 -23.43
C PHE A 102 24.08 28.08 -22.20
N ALA A 103 24.77 29.20 -22.41
CA ALA A 103 25.01 30.17 -21.35
C ALA A 103 23.69 30.78 -20.88
N TYR A 104 23.31 30.48 -19.64
CA TYR A 104 22.04 30.87 -19.06
C TYR A 104 22.15 30.88 -17.52
N ASN A 105 21.40 31.77 -16.86
CA ASN A 105 21.42 31.91 -15.41
C ASN A 105 20.23 31.18 -14.79
N ILE A 106 20.39 30.72 -13.55
CA ILE A 106 19.29 30.19 -12.75
C ILE A 106 18.27 31.31 -12.53
N GLY A 107 17.02 30.99 -12.83
CA GLY A 107 15.89 31.87 -12.57
C GLY A 107 15.51 31.78 -11.10
N HIS A 108 15.15 32.93 -10.53
CA HIS A 108 14.69 33.00 -9.14
C HIS A 108 13.43 33.85 -9.06
N LYS A 109 12.39 33.30 -8.44
CA LYS A 109 11.19 34.01 -8.05
C LYS A 109 11.01 33.86 -6.55
N HIS A 110 10.53 34.92 -5.92
CA HIS A 110 10.33 34.97 -4.48
C HIS A 110 8.92 35.48 -4.19
N PHE A 111 8.21 34.74 -3.34
CA PHE A 111 6.87 35.07 -2.88
C PHE A 111 6.88 35.16 -1.36
N GLU A 112 6.36 36.27 -0.83
CA GLU A 112 6.05 36.41 0.59
C GLU A 112 4.59 35.96 0.78
N MET A 113 4.38 34.75 1.31
CA MET A 113 3.06 34.15 1.47
C MET A 113 2.54 34.31 2.90
N GLU A 114 1.22 34.45 3.04
CA GLU A 114 0.56 34.46 4.35
C GLU A 114 0.42 33.04 4.90
N GLN A 115 0.46 32.91 6.22
CA GLN A 115 0.25 31.62 6.89
C GLN A 115 -1.15 31.09 6.56
N PRO A 116 -1.27 29.85 6.05
CA PRO A 116 -2.57 29.26 5.74
C PRO A 116 -3.38 29.01 7.02
N VAL A 117 -4.71 28.98 6.86
CA VAL A 117 -5.61 28.64 7.95
C VAL A 117 -5.53 27.13 8.20
N ILE A 118 -5.15 26.76 9.41
CA ILE A 118 -4.89 25.37 9.79
C ILE A 118 -6.05 24.45 9.36
N GLY A 119 -5.73 23.51 8.47
CA GLY A 119 -6.53 22.48 7.83
C GLY A 119 -7.92 22.86 7.32
N THR A 120 -8.06 24.08 6.82
CA THR A 120 -9.23 24.51 6.02
C THR A 120 -8.88 24.88 4.58
N GLY A 121 -7.59 24.85 4.21
CA GLY A 121 -7.12 25.08 2.84
C GLY A 121 -5.70 25.67 2.79
N GLY A 122 -5.12 25.68 1.59
CA GLY A 122 -3.81 26.29 1.33
C GLY A 122 -3.87 27.77 0.98
N THR A 123 -2.76 28.47 1.17
CA THR A 123 -2.50 29.77 0.51
C THR A 123 -1.77 29.52 -0.79
N TYR A 124 -2.09 30.27 -1.83
CA TYR A 124 -1.60 29.99 -3.18
C TYR A 124 -0.99 31.23 -3.82
N GLU A 125 0.09 31.04 -4.57
CA GLU A 125 0.69 32.07 -5.42
C GLU A 125 0.95 31.54 -6.82
N SER A 126 0.53 32.29 -7.83
CA SER A 126 0.70 31.92 -9.24
C SER A 126 1.92 32.59 -9.85
N PHE A 127 2.57 31.89 -10.78
CA PHE A 127 3.69 32.41 -11.54
C PHE A 127 3.73 31.81 -12.94
N GLU A 128 4.51 32.42 -13.82
CA GLU A 128 4.66 31.96 -15.20
C GLU A 128 6.09 31.50 -15.48
N ILE A 129 6.20 30.38 -16.21
CA ILE A 129 7.42 29.85 -16.81
C ILE A 129 7.23 29.89 -18.33
N GLU A 130 7.74 30.94 -18.98
CA GLU A 130 7.63 31.10 -20.44
C GLU A 130 8.96 30.83 -21.17
N ASP A 131 10.09 30.90 -20.45
CA ASP A 131 11.41 30.72 -21.06
C ASP A 131 11.78 29.25 -21.17
N GLU A 132 11.85 28.77 -22.42
CA GLU A 132 12.13 27.38 -22.77
C GLU A 132 13.56 26.92 -22.43
N ASN A 133 14.47 27.84 -22.06
CA ASN A 133 15.81 27.47 -21.58
C ASN A 133 15.76 26.82 -20.19
N TYR A 134 14.70 27.04 -19.41
CA TYR A 134 14.49 26.32 -18.15
C TYR A 134 13.83 24.97 -18.40
N LYS A 135 14.36 23.92 -17.77
CA LYS A 135 13.85 22.55 -17.90
C LYS A 135 13.43 21.90 -16.59
N TYR A 136 13.82 22.50 -15.46
CA TYR A 136 13.50 21.97 -14.15
C TYR A 136 13.10 23.09 -13.19
N VAL A 137 12.13 22.82 -12.33
CA VAL A 137 11.65 23.76 -11.33
C VAL A 137 11.71 23.13 -9.95
N VAL A 138 12.18 23.91 -8.97
CA VAL A 138 12.15 23.54 -7.56
C VAL A 138 11.58 24.70 -6.77
N ALA A 139 10.66 24.42 -5.87
CA ALA A 139 10.18 25.37 -4.89
C ALA A 139 10.66 24.98 -3.50
N LYS A 140 11.07 25.98 -2.72
CA LYS A 140 11.56 25.84 -1.35
C LYS A 140 10.78 26.77 -0.44
N LEU A 141 10.20 26.19 0.62
CA LEU A 141 9.60 26.95 1.71
C LEU A 141 10.67 27.34 2.72
N SER A 142 10.65 28.59 3.16
CA SER A 142 11.44 29.09 4.28
C SER A 142 10.52 29.90 5.17
N TRP A 143 10.18 29.35 6.34
CA TRP A 143 9.25 30.01 7.23
C TRP A 143 9.96 30.59 8.48
N PRO A 144 9.68 31.85 8.89
CA PRO A 144 10.37 32.47 10.03
C PRO A 144 10.06 31.80 11.36
N ASN A 145 8.88 31.21 11.48
CA ASN A 145 8.52 30.31 12.58
C ASN A 145 8.72 28.86 12.11
N ARG A 146 9.14 27.97 13.00
CA ARG A 146 9.36 26.55 12.67
C ARG A 146 8.07 25.75 12.83
N ILE A 147 6.99 26.28 12.26
CA ILE A 147 5.70 25.58 12.18
C ILE A 147 5.80 24.60 11.01
N ASP A 148 5.35 23.36 11.25
CA ASP A 148 5.20 22.34 10.23
C ASP A 148 4.14 22.77 9.21
N LEU A 149 4.60 23.12 8.02
CA LEU A 149 3.81 23.56 6.87
C LEU A 149 4.17 22.62 5.73
N ASP A 150 3.21 22.32 4.86
CA ASP A 150 3.44 21.48 3.69
C ASP A 150 3.49 22.38 2.45
N LEU A 151 4.38 22.05 1.51
CA LEU A 151 4.53 22.77 0.24
C LEU A 151 4.01 21.91 -0.91
N GLN A 152 3.28 22.52 -1.83
CA GLN A 152 2.85 21.87 -3.07
C GLN A 152 3.17 22.74 -4.29
N ILE A 153 3.42 22.10 -5.43
CA ILE A 153 3.62 22.76 -6.72
C ILE A 153 2.67 22.17 -7.77
N TYR A 154 2.10 23.05 -8.58
CA TYR A 154 1.10 22.73 -9.58
C TYR A 154 1.51 23.26 -10.96
N ASP A 155 1.39 22.40 -11.96
CA ASP A 155 1.33 22.75 -13.37
C ASP A 155 -0.15 22.96 -13.73
N SER A 156 -0.50 24.11 -14.32
CA SER A 156 -1.91 24.42 -14.63
C SER A 156 -2.58 23.45 -15.61
N LYS A 157 -1.83 22.66 -16.36
CA LYS A 157 -2.36 21.64 -17.29
C LYS A 157 -2.39 20.23 -16.70
N LEU A 158 -1.49 19.90 -15.77
CA LEU A 158 -1.43 18.58 -15.16
C LEU A 158 -2.12 18.51 -13.79
N GLY A 159 -2.11 19.60 -13.03
CA GLY A 159 -2.52 19.64 -11.63
C GLY A 159 -1.33 19.61 -10.69
N MET A 160 -1.46 18.95 -9.54
CA MET A 160 -0.37 18.85 -8.57
C MET A 160 0.71 17.91 -9.11
N VAL A 161 1.90 18.43 -9.38
CA VAL A 161 3.01 17.62 -9.91
C VAL A 161 3.92 17.13 -8.80
N ASP A 162 4.02 17.86 -7.68
CA ASP A 162 4.75 17.40 -6.51
C ASP A 162 4.22 18.04 -5.22
N ASN A 163 4.40 17.33 -4.12
CA ASN A 163 4.10 17.82 -2.79
C ASN A 163 5.08 17.26 -1.77
N ALA A 164 5.41 18.11 -0.80
CA ALA A 164 6.23 17.78 0.35
C ALA A 164 5.33 17.72 1.58
N ALA A 165 5.55 16.68 2.37
CA ALA A 165 4.85 16.42 3.61
C ALA A 165 5.86 15.84 4.60
N GLY A 166 6.34 16.65 5.55
CA GLY A 166 7.12 16.14 6.69
C GLY A 166 8.63 16.06 6.48
N THR A 167 9.23 17.06 5.84
CA THR A 167 10.70 17.17 5.76
C THR A 167 11.24 17.71 7.09
N TYR A 168 11.56 16.80 8.01
CA TYR A 168 11.96 17.13 9.39
C TYR A 168 13.41 17.60 9.56
N SER A 169 13.98 18.28 8.57
CA SER A 169 15.31 18.91 8.67
C SER A 169 15.27 20.18 9.53
N ASP A 170 16.41 20.59 10.07
CA ASP A 170 16.57 21.88 10.77
C ASP A 170 17.62 22.74 10.03
N PRO A 171 17.23 23.87 9.41
CA PRO A 171 15.87 24.43 9.36
C PRO A 171 14.91 23.53 8.57
N GLN A 172 13.61 23.59 8.89
CA GLN A 172 12.55 22.91 8.13
C GLN A 172 12.71 23.29 6.66
N LEU A 173 12.98 22.28 5.85
CA LEU A 173 13.21 22.42 4.42
C LEU A 173 12.11 21.68 3.69
N GLU A 174 10.99 22.33 3.44
CA GLU A 174 9.99 21.77 2.54
C GLU A 174 10.39 22.11 1.11
N VAL A 175 10.65 21.06 0.34
CA VAL A 175 11.15 21.16 -1.02
C VAL A 175 10.28 20.30 -1.91
N VAL A 176 9.81 20.90 -2.99
CA VAL A 176 9.10 20.21 -4.06
C VAL A 176 9.76 20.53 -5.38
N GLY A 177 9.73 19.60 -6.32
CA GLY A 177 10.29 19.85 -7.63
C GLY A 177 9.70 18.95 -8.71
N SER A 178 9.87 19.40 -9.94
CA SER A 178 9.39 18.67 -11.12
C SER A 178 10.23 19.03 -12.33
N TYR A 179 10.37 18.09 -13.26
CA TYR A 179 10.60 18.44 -14.65
C TYR A 179 9.49 19.41 -15.14
N ILE A 180 9.86 20.38 -15.98
CA ILE A 180 8.89 21.34 -16.53
C ILE A 180 8.18 20.69 -17.73
N HIS A 181 7.04 20.04 -17.45
CA HIS A 181 6.22 19.38 -18.48
C HIS A 181 5.54 20.38 -19.41
N ASN A 182 5.08 21.52 -18.87
CA ASN A 182 4.41 22.56 -19.65
C ASN A 182 4.91 23.96 -19.34
N TYR A 183 5.12 24.75 -20.39
CA TYR A 183 5.34 26.19 -20.28
C TYR A 183 3.99 26.93 -20.16
N GLY A 184 3.99 28.01 -19.38
CA GLY A 184 2.81 28.82 -19.08
C GLY A 184 2.62 29.00 -17.57
N LYS A 185 1.37 28.84 -17.11
CA LYS A 185 0.98 29.14 -15.72
C LYS A 185 1.28 27.98 -14.78
N TRP A 186 1.89 28.33 -13.66
CA TRP A 186 2.22 27.45 -12.54
C TRP A 186 1.74 28.06 -11.22
N GLN A 187 1.69 27.25 -10.18
CA GLN A 187 1.27 27.70 -8.85
C GLN A 187 2.02 26.95 -7.75
N VAL A 188 2.36 27.67 -6.67
CA VAL A 188 2.79 27.07 -5.40
C VAL A 188 1.67 27.22 -4.37
N SER A 189 1.56 26.25 -3.47
CA SER A 189 0.63 26.27 -2.36
C SER A 189 1.33 25.93 -1.05
N VAL A 190 0.91 26.56 0.03
CA VAL A 190 1.33 26.23 1.39
C VAL A 190 0.10 25.84 2.20
N THR A 191 0.12 24.67 2.83
CA THR A 191 -0.92 24.22 3.75
C THR A 191 -0.37 24.08 5.16
N ALA A 192 -1.22 24.23 6.17
CA ALA A 192 -0.86 23.97 7.56
C ALA A 192 -1.78 22.90 8.13
N VAL A 193 -1.25 21.76 8.52
CA VAL A 193 -2.01 20.75 9.26
C VAL A 193 -1.15 20.24 10.42
N PRO A 194 -1.70 20.15 11.65
CA PRO A 194 -0.95 19.60 12.77
C PRO A 194 -0.69 18.10 12.52
N LYS A 195 0.58 17.75 12.23
CA LYS A 195 1.03 16.37 12.00
C LYS A 195 1.81 15.81 13.20
N LYS A 196 1.91 14.48 13.22
CA LYS A 196 2.74 13.69 14.14
C LYS A 196 4.17 13.68 13.61
N ALA A 197 5.11 14.29 14.33
CA ALA A 197 6.52 14.14 14.02
C ALA A 197 7.12 12.94 14.80
N MET A 198 7.70 11.98 14.08
CA MET A 198 8.47 10.88 14.67
C MET A 198 9.92 11.35 14.87
N TYR A 199 10.26 11.82 16.07
CA TYR A 199 11.62 12.27 16.37
C TYR A 199 12.50 11.06 16.76
N ARG A 200 13.41 10.62 15.87
CA ARG A 200 14.44 9.64 16.22
C ARG A 200 15.52 10.27 17.12
N LEU A 201 15.98 9.47 18.07
CA LEU A 201 16.99 9.79 19.09
C LEU A 201 18.33 10.32 18.53
N MET A 202 18.68 9.95 17.29
CA MET A 202 19.97 10.33 16.69
C MET A 202 20.00 11.75 16.13
N ASP A 203 18.84 12.41 15.97
CA ASP A 203 18.77 13.81 15.57
C ASP A 203 18.75 14.79 16.75
N LEU A 204 18.88 14.32 17.99
CA LEU A 204 18.75 15.18 19.19
C LEU A 204 19.90 16.16 19.41
N GLU A 205 21.05 15.97 18.77
CA GLU A 205 22.09 17.01 18.70
C GLU A 205 21.70 18.14 17.74
N GLN A 206 20.88 17.88 16.71
CA GLN A 206 20.43 18.87 15.72
C GLN A 206 19.03 19.44 16.02
N LYS A 207 18.13 18.71 16.69
CA LYS A 207 16.70 19.05 16.88
C LYS A 207 16.37 19.69 18.23
N ASN A 208 17.06 20.77 18.55
CA ASN A 208 16.94 21.45 19.84
C ASN A 208 16.48 22.92 19.76
N GLU A 209 15.98 23.34 18.59
CA GLU A 209 15.74 24.75 18.28
C GLU A 209 14.35 25.04 17.67
N GLY A 210 13.55 23.98 17.42
CA GLY A 210 12.21 23.91 16.79
C GLY A 210 11.20 24.97 17.26
N PHE A 211 10.48 24.70 18.34
CA PHE A 211 9.39 25.59 18.73
C PHE A 211 9.84 26.87 19.45
N PHE A 212 11.00 26.84 20.12
CA PHE A 212 11.56 28.00 20.83
C PHE A 212 13.09 27.89 20.95
N LYS A 213 13.85 28.11 19.88
CA LYS A 213 15.07 28.91 20.03
C LYS A 213 14.65 30.18 20.78
N SER A 214 15.47 30.72 21.67
CA SER A 214 15.22 32.04 22.26
C SER A 214 15.15 33.03 21.11
N MET A 215 13.95 33.22 20.54
CA MET A 215 13.74 34.06 19.39
C MET A 215 14.29 35.42 19.78
N SER A 216 15.26 35.89 19.04
CA SER A 216 15.67 37.27 19.09
C SER A 216 14.43 38.15 18.93
N PHE A 217 14.45 39.36 19.47
CA PHE A 217 13.33 40.30 19.29
C PHE A 217 12.98 40.53 17.81
N LYS A 218 13.92 40.27 16.89
CA LYS A 218 13.72 40.30 15.44
C LYS A 218 12.85 39.13 14.97
N GLU A 219 13.16 37.90 15.37
CA GLU A 219 12.37 36.69 15.02
C GLU A 219 10.95 36.73 15.64
N ILE A 220 10.80 37.31 16.85
CA ILE A 220 9.46 37.54 17.45
C ILE A 220 8.66 38.56 16.63
N ALA A 221 9.31 39.65 16.19
CA ALA A 221 8.66 40.67 15.36
C ALA A 221 8.31 40.15 13.95
N GLU A 222 9.10 39.23 13.41
CA GLU A 222 8.84 38.53 12.14
C GLU A 222 7.72 37.49 12.30
N THR A 223 7.71 36.72 13.39
CA THR A 223 6.64 35.76 13.73
C THR A 223 5.29 36.46 13.88
N LEU A 224 5.25 37.68 14.43
CA LEU A 224 4.02 38.48 14.50
C LEU A 224 3.43 38.87 13.14
N LYS A 225 4.19 38.77 12.05
CA LYS A 225 3.71 39.07 10.70
C LYS A 225 2.92 37.92 10.09
N ASN A 226 3.06 36.68 10.59
CA ASN A 226 2.45 35.46 10.05
C ASN A 226 2.67 35.28 8.53
N LYS A 227 3.89 35.54 8.07
CA LYS A 227 4.28 35.37 6.68
C LYS A 227 5.58 34.58 6.57
N GLY A 228 5.80 33.92 5.45
CA GLY A 228 7.07 33.28 5.13
C GLY A 228 7.30 33.23 3.63
N ASP A 229 8.48 32.72 3.27
CA ASP A 229 9.06 32.90 1.95
C ASP A 229 8.96 31.59 1.17
N VAL A 230 8.39 31.65 -0.03
CA VAL A 230 8.52 30.59 -1.02
C VAL A 230 9.44 31.07 -2.12
N ASN A 231 10.56 30.36 -2.29
CA ASN A 231 11.53 30.62 -3.34
C ASN A 231 11.37 29.56 -4.42
N VAL A 232 11.14 30.00 -5.65
CA VAL A 232 11.07 29.14 -6.83
C VAL A 232 12.32 29.35 -7.65
N TYR A 233 13.05 28.26 -7.87
CA TYR A 233 14.26 28.18 -8.67
C TYR A 233 13.94 27.50 -10.00
N LEU A 234 14.39 28.12 -11.09
CA LEU A 234 14.25 27.60 -12.45
C LEU A 234 15.65 27.28 -12.97
N TYR A 235 15.91 26.00 -13.22
CA TYR A 235 17.23 25.53 -13.60
C TYR A 235 17.35 25.43 -15.13
N PRO A 236 18.38 26.05 -15.72
CA PRO A 236 18.60 25.95 -17.15
C PRO A 236 19.01 24.53 -17.52
N GLY A 237 18.52 24.07 -18.66
CA GLY A 237 18.77 22.71 -19.12
C GLY A 237 18.63 22.53 -20.61
N THR A 238 18.91 21.32 -21.06
CA THR A 238 18.73 20.88 -22.43
C THR A 238 18.27 19.42 -22.42
N VAL A 239 17.37 19.10 -23.33
CA VAL A 239 16.85 17.75 -23.53
C VAL A 239 17.54 17.15 -24.74
N VAL A 240 17.97 15.91 -24.61
CA VAL A 240 18.62 15.13 -25.68
C VAL A 240 17.91 13.80 -25.78
N ASP A 241 17.50 13.45 -27.00
CA ASP A 241 16.83 12.17 -27.25
C ASP A 241 17.85 11.03 -27.32
N LEU A 242 17.49 9.91 -26.70
CA LEU A 242 18.18 8.63 -26.86
C LEU A 242 17.57 7.88 -28.06
N PRO A 243 18.29 6.95 -28.69
CA PRO A 243 17.68 6.07 -29.67
C PRO A 243 16.47 5.32 -29.10
N ALA A 244 15.56 4.92 -29.99
CA ALA A 244 14.39 4.14 -29.64
C ALA A 244 14.81 2.83 -28.94
N THR A 245 14.16 2.54 -27.82
CA THR A 245 14.39 1.32 -27.04
C THR A 245 13.63 0.15 -27.67
N PRO A 246 14.22 -1.05 -27.73
CA PRO A 246 13.57 -2.23 -28.29
C PRO A 246 12.56 -2.84 -27.29
N PHE A 247 11.73 -3.75 -27.78
CA PHE A 247 10.94 -4.66 -26.95
C PHE A 247 11.85 -5.36 -25.91
N GLY A 248 11.44 -5.44 -24.65
CA GLY A 248 12.21 -6.15 -23.62
C GLY A 248 13.58 -5.51 -23.31
N CYS A 249 13.68 -4.17 -23.38
CA CYS A 249 14.87 -3.41 -23.03
C CYS A 249 15.23 -3.57 -21.53
N ARG A 250 16.42 -4.07 -21.23
CA ARG A 250 16.94 -4.39 -19.89
C ARG A 250 18.38 -3.91 -19.70
N ASP A 251 18.85 -3.92 -18.46
CA ASP A 251 20.25 -3.63 -18.08
C ASP A 251 20.74 -2.28 -18.67
N VAL A 252 20.01 -1.21 -18.35
CA VAL A 252 20.21 0.11 -18.95
C VAL A 252 21.21 0.92 -18.12
N GLU A 253 22.28 1.36 -18.77
CA GLU A 253 23.24 2.32 -18.21
C GLU A 253 23.16 3.63 -19.01
N ILE A 254 23.03 4.76 -18.32
CA ILE A 254 23.11 6.11 -18.90
C ILE A 254 24.17 6.89 -18.15
N ARG A 255 25.16 7.41 -18.86
CA ARG A 255 26.35 8.04 -18.30
C ARG A 255 26.58 9.41 -18.94
N LEU A 256 26.43 10.46 -18.15
CA LEU A 256 26.67 11.85 -18.53
C LEU A 256 28.13 12.23 -18.24
N LYS A 257 28.83 12.81 -19.21
CA LYS A 257 30.20 13.33 -19.10
C LYS A 257 30.28 14.76 -19.64
N TRP A 258 30.99 15.67 -18.97
CA TRP A 258 31.16 17.04 -19.47
C TRP A 258 32.56 17.59 -19.23
N ASN A 259 32.94 18.59 -20.02
CA ASN A 259 34.32 19.04 -20.12
C ASN A 259 34.75 20.09 -19.06
N ASN A 260 33.85 20.49 -18.16
CA ASN A 260 34.14 21.45 -17.09
C ASN A 260 33.57 20.97 -15.74
N PRO A 261 34.36 20.26 -14.92
CA PRO A 261 33.90 19.75 -13.62
C PRO A 261 33.62 20.87 -12.59
N GLY A 262 33.92 22.14 -12.91
CA GLY A 262 33.57 23.28 -12.07
C GLY A 262 32.12 23.75 -12.21
N ILE A 263 31.31 23.11 -13.06
CA ILE A 263 29.87 23.31 -13.19
C ILE A 263 29.18 22.01 -12.78
N LYS A 264 28.22 22.09 -11.86
CA LYS A 264 27.43 20.95 -11.38
C LYS A 264 26.27 20.67 -12.33
N LEU A 265 26.27 19.48 -12.91
CA LEU A 265 25.18 18.97 -13.74
C LEU A 265 24.50 17.77 -13.08
N GLY A 266 23.19 17.71 -13.22
CA GLY A 266 22.39 16.50 -13.01
C GLY A 266 21.60 16.17 -14.26
N PHE A 267 21.02 14.98 -14.29
CA PHE A 267 20.04 14.67 -15.33
C PHE A 267 18.85 13.87 -14.79
N THR A 268 17.76 13.96 -15.54
CA THR A 268 16.59 13.13 -15.35
C THR A 268 16.23 12.43 -16.65
N VAL A 269 15.78 11.19 -16.55
CA VAL A 269 15.32 10.38 -17.69
C VAL A 269 13.82 10.57 -17.80
N ILE A 270 13.36 10.79 -19.03
CA ILE A 270 11.99 11.13 -19.36
C ILE A 270 11.49 10.12 -20.39
N ASP A 271 10.32 9.54 -20.14
CA ASP A 271 9.68 8.66 -21.11
C ASP A 271 9.03 9.46 -22.26
N PRO A 272 8.56 8.80 -23.33
CA PRO A 272 7.94 9.48 -24.47
C PRO A 272 6.70 10.32 -24.14
N VAL A 273 5.98 10.02 -23.04
CA VAL A 273 4.79 10.79 -22.61
C VAL A 273 5.13 11.94 -21.65
N GLY A 274 6.41 12.08 -21.28
CA GLY A 274 6.92 13.16 -20.46
C GLY A 274 7.00 12.83 -18.97
N THR A 275 6.80 11.58 -18.56
CA THR A 275 6.97 11.14 -17.16
C THR A 275 8.42 11.22 -16.75
N GLU A 276 8.68 11.83 -15.60
CA GLU A 276 10.00 11.78 -14.97
C GLU A 276 10.19 10.40 -14.30
N ILE A 277 10.95 9.49 -14.94
CA ILE A 277 11.07 8.09 -14.48
C ILE A 277 12.20 7.90 -13.46
N TYR A 278 13.27 8.69 -13.57
CA TYR A 278 14.45 8.61 -12.71
C TYR A 278 15.24 9.91 -12.76
N SER A 279 15.66 10.42 -11.59
CA SER A 279 16.56 11.57 -11.46
C SER A 279 17.85 11.13 -10.78
N THR A 280 18.99 11.60 -11.27
CA THR A 280 20.30 11.34 -10.63
C THR A 280 20.48 12.09 -9.33
N LEU A 281 19.68 13.13 -9.11
CA LEU A 281 19.70 13.98 -7.93
C LEU A 281 18.33 13.99 -7.27
N SER A 282 18.30 13.89 -5.94
CA SER A 282 17.11 14.14 -5.14
C SER A 282 16.67 15.61 -5.23
N ARG A 283 15.42 15.91 -4.86
CA ARG A 283 14.91 17.29 -4.90
C ARG A 283 15.64 18.15 -3.88
N GLU A 284 15.99 17.57 -2.74
CA GLU A 284 16.75 18.17 -1.66
C GLU A 284 18.15 18.56 -2.13
N GLU A 285 18.88 17.67 -2.80
CA GLU A 285 20.20 17.95 -3.37
C GLU A 285 20.12 19.11 -4.39
N ILE A 286 19.10 19.12 -5.24
CA ILE A 286 18.88 20.20 -6.21
C ILE A 286 18.60 21.54 -5.51
N ALA A 287 17.75 21.52 -4.47
CA ALA A 287 17.35 22.72 -3.72
C ALA A 287 18.47 23.30 -2.84
N LEU A 288 19.35 22.43 -2.33
CA LEU A 288 20.47 22.81 -1.46
C LEU A 288 21.75 23.09 -2.24
N GLY A 289 21.91 22.51 -3.43
CA GLY A 289 23.17 22.53 -4.18
C GLY A 289 24.29 21.71 -3.50
N GLU A 290 23.93 20.93 -2.48
CA GLU A 290 24.77 20.00 -1.74
C GLU A 290 24.56 18.62 -2.35
N LEU A 291 25.61 18.01 -2.92
CA LEU A 291 25.52 16.68 -3.54
C LEU A 291 26.16 15.65 -2.61
N GLU A 292 25.54 14.47 -2.46
CA GLU A 292 26.08 13.41 -1.58
C GLU A 292 27.32 12.72 -2.18
N ASP A 293 27.47 12.69 -3.51
CA ASP A 293 28.57 12.00 -4.22
C ASP A 293 29.63 12.98 -4.77
N GLU A 294 30.45 13.53 -3.85
CA GLU A 294 31.57 14.43 -4.18
C GLU A 294 32.63 13.79 -5.13
N GLU A 295 32.70 12.44 -5.19
CA GLU A 295 33.70 11.73 -6.00
C GLU A 295 33.34 11.72 -7.49
N SER A 296 32.04 11.65 -7.81
CA SER A 296 31.49 11.80 -9.17
C SER A 296 31.66 13.23 -9.72
N GLU A 297 31.39 14.26 -8.89
CA GLU A 297 31.59 15.68 -9.24
C GLU A 297 33.04 15.99 -9.61
N SER A 298 34.00 15.43 -8.88
CA SER A 298 35.43 15.68 -9.11
C SER A 298 35.93 15.21 -10.48
N LYS A 299 35.18 14.31 -11.15
CA LYS A 299 35.52 13.71 -12.44
C LYS A 299 34.71 14.29 -13.61
N GLY A 300 33.66 15.09 -13.35
CA GLY A 300 32.76 15.62 -14.39
C GLY A 300 31.92 14.52 -15.05
N GLU A 301 31.41 13.59 -14.24
CA GLU A 301 30.68 12.40 -14.69
C GLU A 301 29.58 11.99 -13.70
N VAL A 302 28.40 11.58 -14.20
CA VAL A 302 27.28 11.02 -13.42
C VAL A 302 26.69 9.82 -14.17
N VAL A 303 26.29 8.77 -13.44
CA VAL A 303 25.77 7.51 -13.98
C VAL A 303 24.39 7.20 -13.40
N ALA A 304 23.50 6.67 -14.23
CA ALA A 304 22.25 6.04 -13.82
C ALA A 304 22.22 4.59 -14.31
N ASP A 305 22.00 3.67 -13.38
CA ASP A 305 21.78 2.24 -13.66
C ASP A 305 20.30 1.92 -13.45
N LEU A 306 19.59 1.61 -14.54
CA LEU A 306 18.17 1.28 -14.54
C LEU A 306 17.98 -0.17 -14.99
N GLU A 307 17.08 -0.88 -14.32
CA GLU A 307 16.84 -2.29 -14.62
C GLU A 307 16.16 -2.48 -15.99
N ARG A 308 15.24 -1.59 -16.36
CA ARG A 308 14.51 -1.66 -17.63
C ARG A 308 14.04 -0.29 -18.13
N LEU A 309 13.78 -0.21 -19.43
CA LEU A 309 12.95 0.79 -20.07
C LEU A 309 11.84 0.09 -20.88
N GLY A 310 10.77 0.81 -21.21
CA GLY A 310 9.71 0.33 -22.07
C GLY A 310 10.11 0.36 -23.54
N GLU A 311 9.32 -0.28 -24.40
CA GLU A 311 9.50 -0.21 -25.85
C GLU A 311 9.07 1.15 -26.41
N CYS A 312 9.87 1.73 -27.32
CA CYS A 312 9.47 2.93 -28.07
C CYS A 312 8.63 2.60 -29.29
N ARG A 313 7.53 3.33 -29.53
CA ARG A 313 6.84 3.28 -30.83
C ARG A 313 7.65 4.00 -31.92
N GLU A 314 7.25 3.83 -33.17
CA GLU A 314 7.85 4.57 -34.29
C GLU A 314 7.75 6.08 -34.08
N GLY A 315 8.91 6.76 -34.07
CA GLY A 315 9.00 8.21 -33.86
C GLY A 315 9.01 8.64 -32.39
N GLU A 316 9.00 7.70 -31.44
CA GLU A 316 9.16 7.96 -30.01
C GLU A 316 10.57 7.68 -29.53
N ASN A 317 10.99 8.44 -28.52
CA ASN A 317 12.30 8.32 -27.89
C ASN A 317 12.16 8.59 -26.40
N TYR A 318 12.90 7.83 -25.59
CA TYR A 318 13.27 8.31 -24.27
C TYR A 318 14.21 9.50 -24.42
N SER A 319 14.13 10.44 -23.48
CA SER A 319 14.99 11.61 -23.49
C SER A 319 15.70 11.79 -22.15
N VAL A 320 16.88 12.39 -22.20
CA VAL A 320 17.65 12.80 -21.02
C VAL A 320 17.61 14.32 -20.93
N CYS A 321 17.04 14.84 -19.85
CA CYS A 321 17.09 16.26 -19.54
C CYS A 321 18.30 16.53 -18.65
N VAL A 322 19.34 17.13 -19.23
CA VAL A 322 20.52 17.60 -18.50
C VAL A 322 20.28 19.03 -18.02
N PHE A 323 20.45 19.29 -16.72
CA PHE A 323 20.25 20.61 -16.12
C PHE A 323 21.42 21.00 -15.22
N SER A 324 21.67 22.30 -15.11
CA SER A 324 22.77 22.85 -14.31
C SER A 324 22.27 23.42 -13.00
N LEU A 325 22.94 23.05 -11.90
CA LEU A 325 22.74 23.64 -10.57
C LEU A 325 23.52 24.95 -10.36
N ASP A 326 24.34 25.34 -11.34
CA ASP A 326 25.09 26.59 -11.36
C ASP A 326 24.65 27.53 -12.50
N ASN A 327 24.99 28.81 -12.38
CA ASN A 327 24.90 29.73 -13.51
C ASN A 327 25.91 29.35 -14.60
N VAL A 328 25.42 29.14 -15.82
CA VAL A 328 26.25 28.76 -16.96
C VAL A 328 26.72 30.04 -17.67
N SER A 329 27.96 30.45 -17.41
CA SER A 329 28.49 31.70 -17.98
C SER A 329 29.02 31.57 -19.41
N GLN A 330 29.34 30.35 -19.86
CA GLN A 330 29.78 30.00 -21.21
C GLN A 330 29.14 28.67 -21.62
N PRO A 331 28.80 28.46 -22.89
CA PRO A 331 28.24 27.18 -23.34
C PRO A 331 29.14 26.00 -22.96
N LEU A 332 28.52 24.93 -22.49
CA LEU A 332 29.18 23.72 -22.01
C LEU A 332 28.76 22.54 -22.90
N ASP A 333 29.74 21.85 -23.47
CA ASP A 333 29.51 20.65 -24.27
C ASP A 333 29.58 19.42 -23.36
N PHE A 334 28.66 18.48 -23.56
CA PHE A 334 28.57 17.23 -22.81
C PHE A 334 28.27 16.05 -23.74
N GLU A 335 28.55 14.85 -23.25
CA GLU A 335 28.32 13.58 -23.93
C GLU A 335 27.49 12.69 -23.01
N ILE A 336 26.50 12.00 -23.58
CA ILE A 336 25.72 10.95 -22.92
C ILE A 336 26.09 9.64 -23.58
N GLU A 337 26.76 8.76 -22.84
CA GLU A 337 26.96 7.37 -23.21
C GLU A 337 25.76 6.56 -22.72
N TYR A 338 25.23 5.68 -23.57
CA TYR A 338 24.13 4.79 -23.20
C TYR A 338 24.46 3.35 -23.58
N SER A 339 23.94 2.40 -22.81
CA SER A 339 23.90 0.99 -23.20
C SER A 339 22.69 0.29 -22.63
N TRP A 340 22.15 -0.69 -23.37
CA TRP A 340 21.09 -1.59 -22.92
C TRP A 340 21.11 -2.90 -23.68
N GLN A 341 20.41 -3.90 -23.15
CA GLN A 341 20.25 -5.22 -23.75
C GLN A 341 18.79 -5.51 -24.09
N GLN A 342 18.57 -6.29 -25.13
CA GLN A 342 17.28 -6.92 -25.40
C GLN A 342 17.36 -8.40 -25.01
N ASN A 343 16.58 -8.81 -24.02
CA ASN A 343 16.64 -10.16 -23.44
C ASN A 343 15.38 -11.02 -23.69
N PHE A 344 14.36 -10.44 -24.32
CA PHE A 344 13.09 -11.08 -24.66
C PHE A 344 12.76 -10.82 -26.12
N SER A 345 12.17 -11.81 -26.79
CA SER A 345 11.62 -11.66 -28.14
C SER A 345 10.14 -11.28 -28.06
N GLU A 346 9.67 -10.42 -28.96
CA GLU A 346 8.24 -10.09 -29.10
C GLU A 346 7.39 -11.37 -29.28
N GLU A 347 7.88 -12.33 -30.07
CA GLU A 347 7.23 -13.64 -30.27
C GLU A 347 7.02 -14.45 -28.97
N GLU A 348 7.87 -14.25 -27.95
CA GLU A 348 7.69 -14.87 -26.63
C GLU A 348 6.46 -14.30 -25.93
N SER A 349 6.30 -12.98 -25.98
CA SER A 349 5.13 -12.27 -25.46
C SER A 349 3.85 -12.64 -26.21
N ASP A 350 3.88 -12.61 -27.55
CA ASP A 350 2.77 -13.00 -28.42
C ASP A 350 2.22 -14.40 -28.06
N CYS A 351 3.12 -15.36 -27.83
CA CYS A 351 2.75 -16.71 -27.43
C CYS A 351 2.10 -16.75 -26.03
N PHE A 352 2.59 -15.95 -25.09
CA PHE A 352 1.97 -15.82 -23.76
C PHE A 352 0.60 -15.14 -23.82
N VAL A 353 0.45 -14.08 -24.62
CA VAL A 353 -0.84 -13.42 -24.85
C VAL A 353 -1.83 -14.40 -25.50
N SER A 354 -1.37 -15.15 -26.51
CA SER A 354 -2.18 -16.17 -27.19
C SER A 354 -2.64 -17.27 -26.24
N ALA A 355 -1.75 -17.77 -25.38
CA ALA A 355 -2.07 -18.79 -24.40
C ALA A 355 -3.01 -18.29 -23.29
N ALA A 356 -2.71 -17.12 -22.71
CA ALA A 356 -3.48 -16.55 -21.60
C ALA A 356 -4.89 -16.17 -22.04
N ASN A 357 -5.01 -15.41 -23.13
CA ASN A 357 -6.31 -14.98 -23.63
C ASN A 357 -7.05 -16.11 -24.37
N GLY A 358 -6.33 -17.08 -24.94
CA GLY A 358 -6.93 -18.33 -25.40
C GLY A 358 -7.60 -19.11 -24.26
N ALA A 359 -6.99 -19.14 -23.07
CA ALA A 359 -7.59 -19.76 -21.88
C ALA A 359 -8.84 -19.01 -21.39
N VAL A 360 -8.80 -17.67 -21.35
CA VAL A 360 -9.97 -16.86 -21.00
C VAL A 360 -11.10 -17.05 -22.02
N LEU A 361 -10.80 -16.97 -23.32
CA LEU A 361 -11.78 -17.17 -24.39
C LEU A 361 -12.39 -18.57 -24.33
N ALA A 362 -11.57 -19.59 -24.08
CA ALA A 362 -12.02 -20.97 -23.93
C ALA A 362 -12.97 -21.12 -22.72
N SER A 363 -12.65 -20.45 -21.60
CA SER A 363 -13.51 -20.40 -20.41
C SER A 363 -14.86 -19.76 -20.72
N VAL A 364 -14.87 -18.56 -21.31
CA VAL A 364 -16.09 -17.81 -21.65
C VAL A 364 -16.97 -18.59 -22.65
N LEU A 365 -16.37 -19.32 -23.58
CA LEU A 365 -17.10 -20.14 -24.55
C LEU A 365 -17.48 -21.54 -24.03
N ASN A 366 -16.91 -21.97 -22.89
CA ASN A 366 -16.98 -23.33 -22.36
C ASN A 366 -16.56 -24.41 -23.38
N VAL A 367 -15.37 -24.25 -23.96
CA VAL A 367 -14.81 -25.13 -25.00
C VAL A 367 -13.39 -25.56 -24.65
N PRO A 368 -12.87 -26.67 -25.21
CA PRO A 368 -11.49 -27.06 -25.00
C PRO A 368 -10.50 -26.03 -25.58
N LEU A 369 -9.43 -25.75 -24.83
CA LEU A 369 -8.24 -25.07 -25.32
C LEU A 369 -7.22 -26.08 -25.81
N LEU A 370 -6.74 -25.90 -27.04
CA LEU A 370 -5.68 -26.69 -27.65
C LEU A 370 -4.56 -25.77 -28.14
N TYR A 371 -3.40 -26.36 -28.40
CA TYR A 371 -2.23 -25.63 -28.85
C TYR A 371 -1.69 -26.18 -30.18
N VAL A 372 -1.13 -25.29 -30.98
CA VAL A 372 -0.33 -25.61 -32.18
C VAL A 372 0.96 -24.79 -32.15
N SER A 373 1.97 -25.23 -32.91
CA SER A 373 3.16 -24.43 -33.13
C SER A 373 3.03 -23.61 -34.41
N PRO A 374 3.81 -22.53 -34.59
CA PRO A 374 3.85 -21.76 -35.84
C PRO A 374 4.08 -22.62 -37.10
N SER A 375 4.79 -23.74 -36.95
CA SER A 375 5.27 -24.57 -38.07
C SER A 375 4.61 -25.95 -38.20
N GLU A 376 3.84 -26.38 -37.21
CA GLU A 376 3.23 -27.71 -37.17
C GLU A 376 1.91 -27.73 -36.37
N VAL A 377 0.89 -28.43 -36.89
CA VAL A 377 -0.23 -28.92 -36.06
C VAL A 377 0.20 -30.24 -35.42
N PRO A 378 0.43 -30.30 -34.09
CA PRO A 378 0.88 -31.53 -33.45
C PRO A 378 -0.14 -32.66 -33.65
N GLU A 379 0.34 -33.89 -33.84
CA GLU A 379 -0.55 -35.03 -34.08
C GLU A 379 -1.55 -35.24 -32.94
N CYS A 380 -1.14 -35.02 -31.68
CA CYS A 380 -2.05 -35.08 -30.55
C CYS A 380 -3.20 -34.06 -30.65
N THR A 381 -2.91 -32.83 -31.10
CA THR A 381 -3.91 -31.79 -31.31
C THR A 381 -4.89 -32.20 -32.42
N LYS A 382 -4.38 -32.72 -33.55
CA LYS A 382 -5.23 -33.21 -34.66
C LYS A 382 -6.16 -34.33 -34.22
N GLU A 383 -5.62 -35.32 -33.53
CA GLU A 383 -6.41 -36.43 -33.01
C GLU A 383 -7.54 -35.95 -32.09
N VAL A 384 -7.28 -34.97 -31.24
CA VAL A 384 -8.28 -34.43 -30.32
C VAL A 384 -9.38 -33.69 -31.08
N LEU A 385 -9.01 -32.82 -32.03
CA LEU A 385 -9.98 -32.11 -32.87
C LEU A 385 -10.93 -33.09 -33.58
N TYR A 386 -10.40 -34.18 -34.15
CA TYR A 386 -11.22 -35.22 -34.77
C TYR A 386 -12.06 -36.01 -33.75
N LYS A 387 -11.48 -36.41 -32.61
CA LYS A 387 -12.18 -37.22 -31.59
C LYS A 387 -13.33 -36.46 -30.94
N LEU A 388 -13.14 -35.17 -30.66
CA LEU A 388 -14.17 -34.31 -30.08
C LEU A 388 -15.21 -33.85 -31.12
N GLY A 389 -14.96 -34.10 -32.41
CA GLY A 389 -15.89 -33.72 -33.49
C GLY A 389 -15.97 -32.21 -33.71
N VAL A 390 -14.86 -31.50 -33.50
CA VAL A 390 -14.77 -30.04 -33.64
C VAL A 390 -15.11 -29.63 -35.07
N LYS A 391 -16.03 -28.67 -35.20
CA LYS A 391 -16.47 -28.10 -36.48
C LYS A 391 -15.96 -26.68 -36.69
N ASN A 392 -15.78 -25.92 -35.61
CA ASN A 392 -15.29 -24.56 -35.67
C ASN A 392 -14.08 -24.36 -34.76
N ILE A 393 -13.09 -23.61 -35.24
CA ILE A 393 -11.91 -23.20 -34.49
C ILE A 393 -11.95 -21.69 -34.29
N TYR A 394 -11.74 -21.27 -33.05
CA TYR A 394 -11.36 -19.90 -32.70
C TYR A 394 -9.84 -19.88 -32.56
N LEU A 395 -9.15 -19.36 -33.59
CA LEU A 395 -7.69 -19.38 -33.67
C LEU A 395 -7.13 -18.12 -33.03
N VAL A 396 -6.28 -18.26 -32.02
CA VAL A 396 -5.57 -17.16 -31.37
C VAL A 396 -4.10 -17.25 -31.77
N ASP A 397 -3.67 -16.34 -32.65
CA ASP A 397 -2.36 -16.30 -33.31
C ASP A 397 -1.82 -14.88 -33.26
N VAL A 398 -1.67 -14.33 -32.05
CA VAL A 398 -1.16 -12.96 -31.84
C VAL A 398 0.22 -12.85 -32.49
N GLY A 399 0.45 -11.78 -33.25
CA GLY A 399 1.68 -11.58 -34.03
C GLY A 399 1.68 -12.29 -35.39
N ALA A 400 0.62 -13.03 -35.74
CA ALA A 400 0.46 -13.74 -37.02
C ALA A 400 1.63 -14.71 -37.33
N HIS A 401 2.08 -15.45 -36.32
CA HIS A 401 3.22 -16.37 -36.43
C HIS A 401 2.88 -17.66 -37.20
N LEU A 402 1.59 -18.02 -37.31
CA LEU A 402 1.18 -19.27 -37.93
C LEU A 402 1.52 -19.34 -39.43
N SER A 403 2.26 -20.37 -39.82
CA SER A 403 2.55 -20.60 -41.23
C SER A 403 1.29 -20.98 -42.04
N ALA A 404 1.25 -20.56 -43.31
CA ALA A 404 0.14 -20.87 -44.21
C ALA A 404 -0.14 -22.38 -44.33
N ASN A 405 0.88 -23.23 -44.20
CA ASN A 405 0.70 -24.69 -44.25
C ASN A 405 -0.08 -25.20 -43.04
N VAL A 406 0.24 -24.71 -41.84
CA VAL A 406 -0.44 -25.10 -40.59
C VAL A 406 -1.88 -24.59 -40.60
N LYS A 407 -2.10 -23.36 -41.07
CA LYS A 407 -3.45 -22.79 -41.25
C LYS A 407 -4.31 -23.64 -42.20
N ASN A 408 -3.78 -23.98 -43.38
CA ASN A 408 -4.46 -24.86 -44.34
C ASN A 408 -4.75 -26.25 -43.75
N GLU A 409 -3.84 -26.79 -42.93
CA GLU A 409 -4.05 -28.07 -42.25
C GLU A 409 -5.19 -27.98 -41.24
N LEU A 410 -5.26 -26.93 -40.41
CA LEU A 410 -6.39 -26.69 -39.50
C LEU A 410 -7.72 -26.52 -40.25
N GLU A 411 -7.74 -25.76 -41.34
CA GLU A 411 -8.94 -25.56 -42.18
C GLU A 411 -9.43 -26.86 -42.85
N SER A 412 -8.52 -27.82 -43.07
CA SER A 412 -8.90 -29.16 -43.57
C SER A 412 -9.58 -30.04 -42.51
N ILE A 413 -9.40 -29.70 -41.22
CA ILE A 413 -9.99 -30.41 -40.07
C ILE A 413 -11.33 -29.78 -39.70
N ALA A 414 -11.36 -28.46 -39.53
CA ALA A 414 -12.52 -27.70 -39.05
C ALA A 414 -12.52 -26.27 -39.63
N ASN A 415 -13.67 -25.61 -39.64
CA ASN A 415 -13.80 -24.24 -40.11
C ASN A 415 -13.12 -23.26 -39.12
N VAL A 416 -12.11 -22.52 -39.54
CA VAL A 416 -11.58 -21.39 -38.74
C VAL A 416 -12.62 -20.28 -38.77
N LYS A 417 -13.35 -20.12 -37.66
CA LYS A 417 -14.47 -19.17 -37.55
C LYS A 417 -13.98 -17.76 -37.31
N GLU A 418 -12.99 -17.62 -36.43
CA GLU A 418 -12.31 -16.37 -36.12
C GLU A 418 -10.80 -16.64 -36.08
N ASN A 419 -10.00 -15.68 -36.54
CA ASN A 419 -8.54 -15.67 -36.42
C ASN A 419 -8.12 -14.36 -35.78
N TYR A 420 -7.60 -14.41 -34.56
CA TYR A 420 -7.17 -13.23 -33.80
C TYR A 420 -5.66 -13.08 -33.96
N GLU A 421 -5.23 -12.10 -34.75
CA GLU A 421 -3.82 -11.83 -35.07
C GLU A 421 -3.26 -10.67 -34.23
N PHE A 422 -4.13 -9.87 -33.62
CA PHE A 422 -3.74 -8.76 -32.75
C PHE A 422 -4.35 -8.89 -31.35
N PRO A 423 -3.66 -8.42 -30.28
CA PRO A 423 -4.17 -8.52 -28.91
C PRO A 423 -5.57 -7.90 -28.76
N GLY A 424 -5.79 -6.72 -29.37
CA GLY A 424 -7.07 -6.02 -29.34
C GLY A 424 -8.25 -6.80 -29.90
N GLU A 425 -8.04 -7.72 -30.85
CA GLU A 425 -9.12 -8.52 -31.44
C GLU A 425 -9.64 -9.57 -30.46
N VAL A 426 -8.72 -10.30 -29.80
CA VAL A 426 -9.10 -11.29 -28.78
C VAL A 426 -9.67 -10.60 -27.53
N TYR A 427 -9.12 -9.45 -27.13
CA TYR A 427 -9.64 -8.63 -26.03
C TYR A 427 -11.10 -8.23 -26.27
N ASN A 428 -11.38 -7.66 -27.44
CA ASN A 428 -12.73 -7.25 -27.81
C ASN A 428 -13.69 -8.44 -27.96
N SER A 429 -13.20 -9.60 -28.43
CA SER A 429 -14.01 -10.80 -28.49
C SER A 429 -14.41 -11.32 -27.11
N ILE A 430 -13.47 -11.38 -26.16
CA ILE A 430 -13.74 -11.80 -24.78
C ILE A 430 -14.77 -10.85 -24.16
N LYS A 431 -14.51 -9.54 -24.20
CA LYS A 431 -15.44 -8.50 -23.71
C LYS A 431 -16.82 -8.58 -24.35
N GLY A 432 -16.89 -8.80 -25.67
CA GLY A 432 -18.15 -8.93 -26.40
C GLY A 432 -18.97 -10.15 -26.00
N LEU A 433 -18.31 -11.23 -25.56
CA LEU A 433 -18.95 -12.46 -25.11
C LEU A 433 -19.37 -12.39 -23.63
N SER A 434 -18.54 -11.81 -22.77
CA SER A 434 -18.79 -11.72 -21.31
C SER A 434 -19.61 -10.51 -20.90
N GLY A 435 -19.55 -9.41 -21.67
CA GLY A 435 -20.10 -8.11 -21.28
C GLY A 435 -19.33 -7.41 -20.16
N ARG A 436 -18.11 -7.87 -19.84
CA ARG A 436 -17.27 -7.37 -18.73
C ARG A 436 -16.11 -6.53 -19.26
N SER A 437 -15.78 -5.46 -18.55
CA SER A 437 -14.70 -4.51 -18.89
C SER A 437 -13.63 -4.40 -17.80
N ASP A 438 -13.55 -5.40 -16.91
CA ASP A 438 -12.48 -5.47 -15.92
C ASP A 438 -11.12 -5.54 -16.63
N VAL A 439 -10.03 -5.25 -15.95
CA VAL A 439 -8.69 -5.25 -16.53
C VAL A 439 -7.74 -6.05 -15.64
N ILE A 440 -7.10 -7.07 -16.20
CA ILE A 440 -6.14 -7.90 -15.47
C ILE A 440 -4.75 -7.65 -16.04
N PHE A 441 -3.91 -6.95 -15.27
CA PHE A 441 -2.51 -6.69 -15.64
C PHE A 441 -1.57 -7.77 -15.12
N THR A 442 -0.60 -8.14 -15.94
CA THR A 442 0.55 -8.97 -15.55
C THR A 442 1.77 -8.64 -16.40
N THR A 443 2.88 -9.34 -16.19
CA THR A 443 4.14 -9.17 -16.92
C THR A 443 4.72 -10.52 -17.34
N ILE A 444 5.55 -10.53 -18.39
CA ILE A 444 6.37 -11.69 -18.76
C ILE A 444 7.64 -11.82 -17.92
N ASP A 445 7.93 -10.86 -17.04
CA ASP A 445 9.08 -10.96 -16.16
C ASP A 445 8.91 -12.11 -15.15
N PRO A 446 9.97 -12.93 -14.96
CA PRO A 446 9.97 -13.95 -13.92
C PRO A 446 10.01 -13.31 -12.53
N TRP A 447 9.50 -14.03 -11.54
CA TRP A 447 9.44 -13.54 -10.17
C TRP A 447 10.82 -13.14 -9.63
N THR A 448 10.96 -11.85 -9.32
CA THR A 448 12.08 -11.29 -8.56
C THR A 448 11.92 -11.66 -7.08
N TYR A 449 12.68 -12.66 -6.62
CA TYR A 449 12.67 -13.07 -5.22
C TYR A 449 13.47 -12.11 -4.34
N TRP A 450 13.15 -12.11 -3.04
CA TRP A 450 13.72 -11.22 -2.03
C TRP A 450 13.80 -11.93 -0.69
N TYR A 451 14.65 -11.43 0.21
CA TYR A 451 14.90 -12.02 1.53
C TYR A 451 14.29 -11.20 2.66
N VAL A 452 13.88 -11.88 3.74
CA VAL A 452 13.29 -11.24 4.93
C VAL A 452 14.26 -10.20 5.50
N GLY A 453 13.76 -8.98 5.69
CA GLY A 453 14.51 -7.87 6.29
C GLY A 453 15.45 -7.11 5.35
N GLU A 454 15.65 -7.56 4.11
CA GLU A 454 16.57 -6.87 3.18
C GLU A 454 15.93 -5.71 2.40
N GLY A 455 14.62 -5.79 2.12
CA GLY A 455 13.88 -4.71 1.46
C GLY A 455 14.31 -4.39 0.03
N ARG A 456 14.94 -5.34 -0.67
CA ARG A 456 15.43 -5.19 -2.04
C ARG A 456 15.38 -6.51 -2.84
N PRO A 457 15.40 -6.46 -4.18
CA PRO A 457 15.61 -7.63 -5.03
C PRO A 457 16.85 -8.45 -4.65
N ALA A 458 16.75 -9.78 -4.71
CA ALA A 458 17.88 -10.68 -4.46
C ALA A 458 18.27 -11.52 -5.70
N GLY A 459 17.33 -11.74 -6.62
CA GLY A 459 17.55 -12.39 -7.91
C GLY A 459 16.22 -12.81 -8.53
N GLU A 460 16.29 -13.57 -9.62
CA GLU A 460 15.11 -14.05 -10.35
C GLU A 460 14.95 -15.57 -10.25
N THR A 461 13.69 -16.02 -10.18
CA THR A 461 13.37 -17.45 -10.27
C THR A 461 12.97 -17.79 -11.70
N LYS A 462 13.84 -18.48 -12.44
CA LYS A 462 13.60 -18.86 -13.84
C LYS A 462 12.23 -19.54 -14.01
N ALA A 463 11.45 -19.05 -14.98
CA ALA A 463 10.12 -19.54 -15.36
C ALA A 463 9.04 -19.45 -14.27
N ALA A 464 9.27 -18.72 -13.17
CA ALA A 464 8.24 -18.40 -12.19
C ALA A 464 7.42 -17.19 -12.67
N LEU A 465 6.53 -17.42 -13.64
CA LEU A 465 5.71 -16.37 -14.27
C LEU A 465 4.34 -16.20 -13.59
N PHE A 466 3.81 -14.99 -13.66
CA PHE A 466 2.47 -14.64 -13.15
C PHE A 466 1.35 -14.81 -14.19
N VAL A 467 1.68 -15.08 -15.46
CA VAL A 467 0.73 -15.26 -16.57
C VAL A 467 -0.33 -16.32 -16.28
N GLY A 468 0.05 -17.46 -15.69
CA GLY A 468 -0.90 -18.52 -15.33
C GLY A 468 -1.91 -18.09 -14.26
N PRO A 469 -1.46 -17.61 -13.09
CA PRO A 469 -2.35 -17.00 -12.09
C PRO A 469 -3.23 -15.86 -12.65
N ALA A 470 -2.67 -15.00 -13.51
CA ALA A 470 -3.41 -13.91 -14.16
C ALA A 470 -4.52 -14.45 -15.07
N ALA A 471 -4.23 -15.45 -15.90
CA ALA A 471 -5.23 -16.10 -16.75
C ALA A 471 -6.36 -16.75 -15.95
N TYR A 472 -6.07 -17.28 -14.76
CA TYR A 472 -7.10 -17.86 -13.89
C TYR A 472 -8.08 -16.81 -13.36
N ILE A 473 -7.59 -15.72 -12.76
CA ILE A 473 -8.49 -14.65 -12.28
C ILE A 473 -9.20 -13.96 -13.45
N ALA A 474 -8.52 -13.73 -14.58
CA ALA A 474 -9.12 -13.19 -15.79
C ALA A 474 -10.26 -14.06 -16.33
N ALA A 475 -10.10 -15.39 -16.32
CA ALA A 475 -11.14 -16.34 -16.70
C ALA A 475 -12.36 -16.27 -15.76
N GLN A 476 -12.14 -16.04 -14.45
CA GLN A 476 -13.22 -15.86 -13.48
C GLN A 476 -14.01 -14.56 -13.72
N HIS A 477 -13.31 -13.49 -14.09
CA HIS A 477 -13.93 -12.21 -14.43
C HIS A 477 -14.54 -12.19 -15.84
N GLY A 478 -14.21 -13.16 -16.69
CA GLY A 478 -14.56 -13.14 -18.11
C GLY A 478 -13.93 -11.95 -18.84
N SER A 479 -12.73 -11.53 -18.44
CA SER A 479 -12.02 -10.37 -18.98
C SER A 479 -10.62 -10.78 -19.46
N PRO A 480 -10.04 -10.14 -20.50
CA PRO A 480 -8.71 -10.49 -20.98
C PRO A 480 -7.57 -10.22 -19.99
N VAL A 481 -6.47 -10.95 -20.19
CA VAL A 481 -5.18 -10.67 -19.58
C VAL A 481 -4.42 -9.68 -20.46
N ILE A 482 -4.11 -8.51 -19.90
CA ILE A 482 -3.27 -7.50 -20.53
C ILE A 482 -1.86 -7.63 -19.97
N ILE A 483 -0.94 -8.16 -20.78
CA ILE A 483 0.48 -8.24 -20.45
C ILE A 483 1.10 -6.87 -20.72
N VAL A 484 1.68 -6.22 -19.70
CA VAL A 484 2.17 -4.84 -19.82
C VAL A 484 3.31 -4.70 -20.83
N ASP A 485 4.12 -5.75 -20.96
CA ASP A 485 5.26 -5.79 -21.90
C ASP A 485 4.82 -5.79 -23.36
N GLU A 486 3.63 -6.33 -23.67
CA GLU A 486 3.07 -6.46 -25.02
C GLU A 486 2.69 -5.12 -25.66
N HIS A 487 2.38 -4.11 -24.84
CA HIS A 487 1.92 -2.83 -25.33
C HIS A 487 2.98 -1.77 -25.06
N PRO A 488 3.56 -1.12 -26.08
CA PRO A 488 4.57 -0.08 -25.89
C PRO A 488 4.16 0.97 -24.84
N ARG A 489 2.92 1.47 -24.91
CA ARG A 489 2.34 2.44 -23.95
C ARG A 489 2.40 1.95 -22.50
N LEU A 490 2.00 0.69 -22.24
CA LEU A 490 2.02 0.12 -20.89
C LEU A 490 3.43 -0.21 -20.43
N SER A 491 4.26 -0.74 -21.33
CA SER A 491 5.66 -1.05 -21.07
C SER A 491 6.44 0.23 -20.70
N GLN A 492 6.07 1.39 -21.24
CA GLN A 492 6.62 2.70 -20.87
C GLN A 492 6.06 3.15 -19.51
N ALA A 493 4.74 3.13 -19.33
CA ALA A 493 4.08 3.64 -18.12
C ALA A 493 4.52 2.89 -16.84
N VAL A 494 4.70 1.57 -16.90
CA VAL A 494 5.04 0.74 -15.73
C VAL A 494 6.46 0.99 -15.18
N VAL A 495 7.34 1.61 -15.99
CA VAL A 495 8.76 1.82 -15.67
C VAL A 495 8.93 2.69 -14.44
N TYR A 496 8.24 3.84 -14.38
CA TYR A 496 8.32 4.75 -13.24
C TYR A 496 8.02 4.04 -11.92
N HIS A 497 6.88 3.36 -11.84
CA HIS A 497 6.43 2.70 -10.61
C HIS A 497 7.41 1.61 -10.16
N THR A 498 7.96 0.86 -11.12
CA THR A 498 8.87 -0.26 -10.85
C THR A 498 10.24 0.22 -10.41
N ILE A 499 10.84 1.17 -11.13
CA ILE A 499 12.13 1.77 -10.75
C ILE A 499 12.01 2.48 -9.40
N PHE A 500 10.95 3.28 -9.21
CA PHE A 500 10.70 3.95 -7.95
C PHE A 500 10.66 2.95 -6.79
N TRP A 501 9.86 1.89 -6.91
CA TRP A 501 9.73 0.93 -5.82
C TRP A 501 11.03 0.17 -5.54
N ARG A 502 11.74 -0.29 -6.58
CA ARG A 502 13.01 -1.01 -6.42
C ARG A 502 14.07 -0.16 -5.70
N ASN A 503 14.11 1.14 -5.98
CA ASN A 503 15.08 2.05 -5.37
C ASN A 503 14.68 2.48 -3.95
N ASN A 504 13.37 2.58 -3.67
CA ASN A 504 12.87 3.21 -2.44
C ASN A 504 12.19 2.25 -1.44
N ALA A 505 12.05 0.95 -1.76
CA ALA A 505 11.38 -0.02 -0.89
C ALA A 505 12.00 -0.15 0.51
N ILE A 506 13.28 0.18 0.69
CA ILE A 506 13.95 0.22 2.00
C ILE A 506 13.84 1.59 2.69
N GLN A 507 13.73 2.69 1.93
CA GLN A 507 13.68 4.07 2.43
C GLN A 507 12.29 4.71 2.38
N ARG A 508 11.23 3.92 2.62
CA ARG A 508 9.83 4.35 2.49
C ARG A 508 9.39 5.53 3.36
N TYR A 509 10.19 5.88 4.37
CA TYR A 509 9.92 7.01 5.26
C TYR A 509 10.25 8.37 4.63
N GLY A 510 11.19 8.43 3.70
CA GLY A 510 11.66 9.69 3.09
C GLY A 510 11.50 9.74 1.57
N ALA A 511 10.85 8.74 0.98
CA ALA A 511 10.65 8.63 -0.46
C ALA A 511 9.21 8.20 -0.75
N GLU A 512 8.42 9.13 -1.29
CA GLU A 512 7.04 8.89 -1.74
C GLU A 512 6.91 9.07 -3.25
N PRO A 513 5.91 8.42 -3.89
CA PRO A 513 5.69 8.58 -5.32
C PRO A 513 5.32 10.04 -5.66
N CYS A 514 5.93 10.53 -6.75
CA CYS A 514 5.72 11.85 -7.32
C CYS A 514 4.34 11.93 -7.96
N SER A 515 3.59 12.99 -7.65
CA SER A 515 2.22 13.16 -8.14
C SER A 515 2.17 13.29 -9.66
N GLY A 516 3.09 14.05 -10.26
CA GLY A 516 3.18 14.26 -11.70
C GLY A 516 3.48 12.97 -12.46
N SER A 517 4.42 12.16 -11.97
CA SER A 517 4.74 10.88 -12.58
C SER A 517 3.56 9.91 -12.50
N MET A 518 2.85 9.85 -11.37
CA MET A 518 1.63 9.04 -11.22
C MET A 518 0.51 9.48 -12.19
N VAL A 519 0.39 10.80 -12.44
CA VAL A 519 -0.61 11.35 -13.36
C VAL A 519 -0.30 10.99 -14.81
N LEU A 520 0.93 11.21 -15.26
CA LEU A 520 1.31 11.01 -16.65
C LEU A 520 1.30 9.52 -17.03
N SER A 521 1.95 8.69 -16.22
CA SER A 521 1.94 7.23 -16.41
C SER A 521 0.52 6.65 -16.34
N GLY A 522 -0.27 7.04 -15.33
CA GLY A 522 -1.64 6.56 -15.19
C GLY A 522 -2.57 6.99 -16.32
N ARG A 523 -2.41 8.21 -16.86
CA ARG A 523 -3.13 8.67 -18.06
C ARG A 523 -2.74 7.88 -19.31
N GLU A 524 -1.46 7.59 -19.49
CA GLU A 524 -1.02 6.78 -20.65
C GLU A 524 -1.62 5.37 -20.62
N VAL A 525 -1.80 4.80 -19.43
CA VAL A 525 -2.55 3.54 -19.26
C VAL A 525 -4.01 3.72 -19.68
N TYR A 526 -4.69 4.76 -19.17
CA TYR A 526 -6.10 5.00 -19.46
C TYR A 526 -6.39 5.29 -20.92
N ASP A 527 -5.52 6.03 -21.60
CA ASP A 527 -5.66 6.26 -23.02
C ASP A 527 -5.61 4.94 -23.81
N LEU A 528 -4.78 3.97 -23.41
CA LEU A 528 -4.79 2.63 -24.03
C LEU A 528 -6.06 1.85 -23.66
N LEU A 529 -6.51 1.95 -22.41
CA LEU A 529 -7.77 1.32 -21.99
C LEU A 529 -8.97 1.90 -22.75
N GLU A 530 -8.96 3.19 -23.07
CA GLU A 530 -9.98 3.86 -23.88
C GLU A 530 -9.94 3.37 -25.33
N ASP A 531 -8.75 3.27 -25.94
CA ASP A 531 -8.56 2.74 -27.30
C ASP A 531 -9.17 1.32 -27.45
N TYR A 532 -9.05 0.49 -26.41
CA TYR A 532 -9.64 -0.85 -26.37
C TYR A 532 -11.05 -0.90 -25.74
N GLY A 533 -11.59 0.23 -25.28
CA GLY A 533 -12.91 0.36 -24.68
C GLY A 533 -13.11 -0.43 -23.39
N PHE A 534 -12.13 -0.45 -22.50
CA PHE A 534 -12.20 -1.00 -21.14
C PHE A 534 -12.65 0.05 -20.11
N GLY A 535 -12.05 1.23 -20.15
CA GLY A 535 -12.31 2.34 -19.24
C GLY A 535 -11.84 3.65 -19.86
N MET A 536 -12.35 4.77 -19.38
CA MET A 536 -11.93 6.11 -19.80
C MET A 536 -12.01 7.08 -18.64
N LEU A 537 -11.26 8.18 -18.71
CA LEU A 537 -11.35 9.25 -17.71
C LEU A 537 -12.50 10.19 -18.04
N GLU A 538 -13.39 10.41 -17.09
CA GLU A 538 -14.57 11.26 -17.28
C GLU A 538 -14.27 12.74 -16.97
N ASP A 539 -14.80 13.66 -17.79
CA ASP A 539 -14.62 15.11 -17.62
C ASP A 539 -15.21 15.66 -16.29
N GLY A 540 -16.18 14.95 -15.70
CA GLY A 540 -16.91 15.36 -14.49
C GLY A 540 -16.17 15.15 -13.17
N GLY A 541 -14.93 14.63 -13.21
CA GLY A 541 -14.11 14.35 -12.03
C GLY A 541 -14.55 13.08 -11.27
N PRO A 542 -13.99 12.84 -10.07
CA PRO A 542 -14.08 11.56 -9.37
C PRO A 542 -15.50 11.11 -8.99
N ALA A 543 -16.45 12.05 -8.89
CA ALA A 543 -17.84 11.78 -8.58
C ALA A 543 -18.65 11.28 -9.79
N GLU A 544 -18.26 11.66 -11.01
CA GLU A 544 -18.90 11.23 -12.26
C GLU A 544 -18.16 10.07 -12.94
N GLN A 545 -16.91 9.80 -12.50
CA GLN A 545 -16.09 8.70 -12.99
C GLN A 545 -16.79 7.33 -12.87
N ILE A 546 -16.97 6.68 -14.03
CA ILE A 546 -17.33 5.27 -14.16
C ILE A 546 -16.09 4.44 -13.85
N LYS A 547 -16.23 3.42 -13.00
CA LYS A 547 -15.09 2.68 -12.46
C LYS A 547 -15.16 1.23 -12.89
N GLU A 548 -14.15 0.80 -13.63
CA GLU A 548 -13.82 -0.59 -13.89
C GLU A 548 -13.00 -1.18 -12.75
N THR A 549 -13.00 -2.51 -12.67
CA THR A 549 -12.12 -3.24 -11.75
C THR A 549 -10.77 -3.48 -12.42
N ILE A 550 -9.69 -3.08 -11.75
CA ILE A 550 -8.31 -3.30 -12.22
C ILE A 550 -7.60 -4.22 -11.22
N ILE A 551 -7.04 -5.33 -11.71
CA ILE A 551 -6.31 -6.29 -10.89
C ILE A 551 -4.89 -6.44 -11.41
N THR A 552 -3.89 -6.14 -10.57
CA THR A 552 -2.48 -6.41 -10.86
C THR A 552 -2.07 -7.76 -10.30
N VAL A 553 -1.51 -8.62 -11.15
CA VAL A 553 -1.01 -9.95 -10.78
C VAL A 553 0.48 -10.02 -11.07
N ALA A 554 1.29 -9.61 -10.09
CA ALA A 554 2.75 -9.57 -10.20
C ALA A 554 3.44 -9.43 -8.83
N GLY A 555 4.70 -9.82 -8.76
CA GLY A 555 5.55 -9.57 -7.61
C GLY A 555 5.84 -8.08 -7.44
N GLN A 556 6.14 -7.66 -6.21
CA GLN A 556 6.33 -6.25 -5.86
C GLN A 556 7.47 -5.54 -6.61
N TYR A 557 8.46 -6.30 -7.09
CA TYR A 557 9.62 -5.77 -7.81
C TYR A 557 9.53 -5.96 -9.32
N ASP A 558 8.48 -6.63 -9.80
CA ASP A 558 8.21 -6.91 -11.20
C ASP A 558 7.21 -5.88 -11.77
N ILE A 559 6.20 -5.51 -10.97
CA ILE A 559 5.39 -4.29 -11.14
C ILE A 559 5.33 -3.56 -9.80
N GLY A 560 5.93 -2.37 -9.74
CA GLY A 560 6.02 -1.59 -8.51
C GLY A 560 4.67 -1.16 -7.95
N THR A 561 4.56 -1.11 -6.62
CA THR A 561 3.29 -0.85 -5.91
C THR A 561 2.60 0.49 -6.22
N PRO A 562 3.31 1.61 -6.52
CA PRO A 562 2.62 2.85 -6.89
C PRO A 562 1.74 2.72 -8.14
N TRP A 563 1.92 1.67 -8.96
CA TRP A 563 1.07 1.37 -10.11
C TRP A 563 -0.40 1.32 -9.73
N ASP A 564 -0.76 0.55 -8.70
CA ASP A 564 -2.18 0.36 -8.33
C ASP A 564 -2.77 1.64 -7.74
N ARG A 565 -1.95 2.34 -6.94
CA ARG A 565 -2.37 3.57 -6.27
C ARG A 565 -2.65 4.72 -7.25
N ALA A 566 -2.06 4.69 -8.45
CA ALA A 566 -2.32 5.67 -9.51
C ALA A 566 -3.76 5.60 -10.04
N PHE A 567 -4.40 4.42 -9.97
CA PHE A 567 -5.74 4.20 -10.48
C PHE A 567 -6.85 4.42 -9.44
N THR A 568 -6.54 4.55 -8.15
CA THR A 568 -7.55 4.81 -7.12
C THR A 568 -8.32 6.10 -7.45
N GLY A 569 -9.65 6.00 -7.48
CA GLY A 569 -10.57 7.07 -7.87
C GLY A 569 -10.99 7.01 -9.34
N ALA A 570 -10.14 6.48 -10.22
CA ALA A 570 -10.46 6.17 -11.61
C ALA A 570 -11.10 4.78 -11.78
N ALA A 571 -10.57 3.81 -11.03
CA ALA A 571 -10.98 2.42 -11.00
C ALA A 571 -11.18 1.92 -9.56
N TYR A 572 -11.55 0.65 -9.44
CA TYR A 572 -11.39 -0.16 -8.24
C TYR A 572 -10.10 -1.01 -8.37
N PRO A 573 -8.93 -0.53 -7.90
CA PRO A 573 -7.69 -1.27 -8.03
C PRO A 573 -7.51 -2.32 -6.92
N GLY A 574 -6.98 -3.49 -7.27
CA GLY A 574 -6.55 -4.54 -6.36
C GLY A 574 -5.31 -5.27 -6.84
N ARG A 575 -4.59 -5.93 -5.92
CA ARG A 575 -3.33 -6.63 -6.25
C ARG A 575 -3.24 -8.03 -5.65
N PHE A 576 -2.69 -8.97 -6.42
CA PHE A 576 -2.13 -10.22 -5.92
C PHE A 576 -0.62 -10.24 -6.11
N TRP A 577 0.12 -10.61 -5.06
CA TRP A 577 1.58 -10.51 -4.99
C TRP A 577 2.21 -11.73 -4.30
N GLY A 578 3.54 -11.71 -4.15
CA GLY A 578 4.33 -12.81 -3.62
C GLY A 578 5.00 -13.60 -4.73
N SER A 579 5.25 -14.89 -4.53
CA SER A 579 5.59 -15.79 -5.65
C SER A 579 4.36 -16.15 -6.48
N PRO A 580 4.50 -16.66 -7.71
CA PRO A 580 3.35 -17.15 -8.48
C PRO A 580 2.54 -18.23 -7.78
N VAL A 581 3.18 -19.03 -6.90
CA VAL A 581 2.48 -20.00 -6.05
C VAL A 581 1.66 -19.29 -4.99
N ASP A 582 2.21 -18.25 -4.36
CA ASP A 582 1.47 -17.41 -3.40
C ASP A 582 0.23 -16.81 -4.05
N THR A 583 0.41 -16.22 -5.23
CA THR A 583 -0.68 -15.62 -6.01
C THR A 583 -1.74 -16.64 -6.42
N ALA A 584 -1.35 -17.84 -6.86
CA ALA A 584 -2.31 -18.87 -7.31
C ALA A 584 -3.28 -19.30 -6.20
N TYR A 585 -2.80 -19.59 -4.99
CA TYR A 585 -3.70 -19.97 -3.90
C TYR A 585 -4.43 -18.76 -3.29
N ALA A 586 -3.86 -17.55 -3.33
CA ALA A 586 -4.54 -16.34 -2.87
C ALA A 586 -5.72 -15.97 -3.77
N ILE A 587 -5.54 -16.06 -5.10
CA ILE A 587 -6.63 -15.93 -6.08
C ILE A 587 -7.68 -17.02 -5.84
N SER A 588 -7.26 -18.29 -5.71
CA SER A 588 -8.18 -19.40 -5.44
C SER A 588 -9.01 -19.16 -4.17
N ARG A 589 -8.40 -18.59 -3.13
CA ARG A 589 -9.10 -18.22 -1.90
C ARG A 589 -10.15 -17.13 -2.12
N ASN A 590 -9.87 -16.12 -2.94
CA ASN A 590 -10.85 -15.09 -3.30
C ASN A 590 -12.01 -15.68 -4.11
N VAL A 591 -11.71 -16.45 -5.16
CA VAL A 591 -12.71 -17.10 -6.02
C VAL A 591 -13.63 -18.02 -5.21
N PHE A 592 -13.06 -18.81 -4.30
CA PHE A 592 -13.82 -19.74 -3.46
C PHE A 592 -14.30 -19.14 -2.14
N TYR A 593 -14.06 -17.86 -1.87
CA TYR A 593 -14.44 -17.19 -0.62
C TYR A 593 -15.90 -17.42 -0.22
N PRO A 594 -16.90 -17.36 -1.14
CA PRO A 594 -18.29 -17.63 -0.80
C PRO A 594 -18.50 -18.97 -0.09
N GLY A 595 -17.75 -20.01 -0.49
CA GLY A 595 -17.78 -21.33 0.17
C GLY A 595 -16.83 -21.43 1.37
N LEU A 596 -15.61 -20.92 1.22
CA LEU A 596 -14.54 -21.06 2.21
C LEU A 596 -14.83 -20.31 3.52
N ILE A 597 -15.58 -19.20 3.47
CA ILE A 597 -15.94 -18.48 4.69
C ILE A 597 -16.71 -19.37 5.68
N PHE A 598 -17.52 -20.33 5.20
CA PHE A 598 -18.28 -21.26 6.05
C PHE A 598 -17.43 -22.32 6.75
N VAL A 599 -16.15 -22.42 6.42
CA VAL A 599 -15.18 -23.25 7.14
C VAL A 599 -14.58 -22.50 8.33
N ASN A 600 -14.61 -21.16 8.31
CA ASN A 600 -14.08 -20.36 9.39
C ASN A 600 -14.81 -20.70 10.71
N PRO A 601 -14.08 -21.04 11.79
CA PRO A 601 -14.69 -21.33 13.09
C PRO A 601 -15.59 -20.20 13.62
N ALA A 602 -15.38 -18.97 13.17
CA ALA A 602 -16.18 -17.78 13.49
C ALA A 602 -17.62 -17.81 12.98
N MET A 603 -17.94 -18.73 12.06
CA MET A 603 -19.31 -18.92 11.53
C MET A 603 -20.24 -19.59 12.55
N ASP A 604 -19.66 -20.35 13.48
CA ASP A 604 -20.33 -20.87 14.67
C ASP A 604 -20.04 -19.98 15.88
N LYS A 605 -20.58 -20.37 17.04
CA LYS A 605 -20.24 -19.73 18.32
C LYS A 605 -18.82 -20.10 18.74
N VAL A 606 -17.96 -19.10 18.87
CA VAL A 606 -16.54 -19.27 19.22
C VAL A 606 -16.22 -18.59 20.55
N LYS A 607 -15.33 -19.18 21.35
CA LYS A 607 -14.86 -18.60 22.61
C LYS A 607 -13.55 -17.84 22.41
N LEU A 608 -13.60 -16.52 22.47
CA LEU A 608 -12.44 -15.64 22.27
C LEU A 608 -12.08 -14.90 23.55
N ILE A 609 -10.82 -14.51 23.68
CA ILE A 609 -10.30 -13.69 24.78
C ILE A 609 -10.74 -12.24 24.52
N ASN A 610 -11.58 -11.70 25.39
CA ASN A 610 -12.00 -10.31 25.33
C ASN A 610 -11.22 -9.46 26.34
N GLY A 611 -10.92 -8.22 25.97
CA GLY A 611 -10.15 -7.31 26.78
C GLY A 611 -10.86 -6.85 28.05
N SER A 612 -10.09 -6.43 29.05
CA SER A 612 -10.62 -5.87 30.30
C SER A 612 -11.18 -4.47 30.11
N VAL A 613 -12.14 -4.11 30.97
CA VAL A 613 -12.69 -2.76 31.09
C VAL A 613 -12.28 -2.18 32.45
N SER A 614 -11.77 -0.96 32.42
CA SER A 614 -11.33 -0.21 33.59
C SER A 614 -11.83 1.23 33.62
N VAL A 615 -11.93 1.75 34.84
CA VAL A 615 -12.33 3.13 35.18
C VAL A 615 -11.40 3.70 36.26
N ILE A 616 -11.33 5.03 36.35
CA ILE A 616 -10.60 5.69 37.45
C ILE A 616 -11.54 5.97 38.63
N GLN A 617 -11.35 5.26 39.75
CA GLN A 617 -12.12 5.44 40.98
C GLN A 617 -11.28 6.10 42.09
N ARG A 618 -11.42 7.43 42.24
CA ARG A 618 -10.63 8.23 43.21
C ARG A 618 -10.81 7.81 44.67
N VAL A 619 -12.03 7.46 45.05
CA VAL A 619 -12.41 7.07 46.42
C VAL A 619 -12.64 5.56 46.49
N GLY A 620 -11.88 4.86 47.33
CA GLY A 620 -12.01 3.41 47.53
C GLY A 620 -11.42 2.53 46.42
N GLY A 621 -11.04 3.08 45.26
CA GLY A 621 -10.44 2.32 44.15
C GLY A 621 -9.17 1.58 44.53
N ARG A 622 -8.31 2.19 45.38
CA ARG A 622 -7.06 1.58 45.89
C ARG A 622 -7.23 0.29 46.67
N LEU A 623 -8.45 -0.04 47.09
CA LEU A 623 -8.76 -1.29 47.80
C LEU A 623 -9.26 -2.39 46.85
N LYS A 624 -9.54 -2.05 45.59
CA LYS A 624 -9.95 -2.96 44.52
C LYS A 624 -8.75 -3.30 43.64
N ASP A 625 -8.92 -4.28 42.76
CA ASP A 625 -7.86 -4.70 41.86
C ASP A 625 -7.73 -3.77 40.64
N PRO A 626 -6.50 -3.38 40.26
CA PRO A 626 -5.23 -3.68 40.94
C PRO A 626 -5.02 -2.86 42.22
N LYS A 627 -4.69 -3.55 43.33
CA LYS A 627 -4.58 -2.92 44.65
C LYS A 627 -3.53 -1.82 44.68
N GLY A 628 -3.89 -0.72 45.35
CA GLY A 628 -3.02 0.39 45.70
C GLY A 628 -2.80 1.45 44.61
N VAL A 629 -3.49 1.32 43.48
CA VAL A 629 -3.71 2.38 42.48
C VAL A 629 -5.20 2.73 42.38
N SER A 630 -5.56 3.88 41.81
CA SER A 630 -6.97 4.26 41.69
C SER A 630 -7.66 3.78 40.41
N LEU A 631 -6.92 3.15 39.48
CA LEU A 631 -7.50 2.41 38.37
C LEU A 631 -8.17 1.16 38.92
N VAL A 632 -9.40 0.90 38.50
CA VAL A 632 -10.19 -0.26 38.91
C VAL A 632 -10.60 -1.02 37.66
N ILE A 633 -10.23 -2.29 37.60
CA ILE A 633 -10.73 -3.21 36.57
C ILE A 633 -12.17 -3.58 36.97
N VAL A 634 -13.15 -3.06 36.23
CA VAL A 634 -14.57 -3.30 36.46
C VAL A 634 -15.06 -4.56 35.74
N LYS A 635 -14.38 -4.95 34.67
CA LYS A 635 -14.55 -6.22 33.97
C LYS A 635 -13.16 -6.79 33.65
N PRO A 636 -12.75 -7.92 34.23
CA PRO A 636 -11.46 -8.53 33.89
C PRO A 636 -11.48 -9.09 32.47
N SER A 637 -10.30 -9.15 31.83
CA SER A 637 -10.15 -9.86 30.57
C SER A 637 -10.42 -11.35 30.78
N GLY A 638 -11.08 -11.98 29.83
CA GLY A 638 -11.50 -13.36 29.96
C GLY A 638 -12.10 -13.92 28.67
N LYS A 639 -12.34 -15.23 28.66
CA LYS A 639 -12.96 -15.89 27.50
C LYS A 639 -14.47 -15.63 27.50
N GLU A 640 -14.97 -15.12 26.39
CA GLU A 640 -16.39 -14.84 26.12
C GLU A 640 -16.82 -15.53 24.83
N GLU A 641 -18.11 -15.79 24.67
CA GLU A 641 -18.67 -16.44 23.49
C GLU A 641 -19.18 -15.37 22.52
N PHE A 642 -18.80 -15.48 21.26
CA PHE A 642 -19.13 -14.56 20.18
C PHE A 642 -19.63 -15.32 18.95
N ARG A 643 -20.35 -14.63 18.08
CA ARG A 643 -20.78 -15.13 16.76
C ARG A 643 -20.40 -14.10 15.69
N TYR A 644 -19.83 -14.56 14.59
CA TYR A 644 -19.32 -13.69 13.53
C TYR A 644 -18.39 -12.58 14.07
N PRO A 645 -17.40 -12.91 14.94
CA PRO A 645 -16.58 -11.89 15.58
C PRO A 645 -15.72 -11.10 14.60
N VAL A 646 -15.74 -9.78 14.78
CA VAL A 646 -14.69 -8.86 14.31
C VAL A 646 -13.73 -8.61 15.46
N LEU A 647 -12.45 -8.90 15.25
CA LEU A 647 -11.39 -8.63 16.21
C LEU A 647 -10.88 -7.20 16.04
N HIS A 648 -10.84 -6.46 17.14
CA HIS A 648 -10.36 -5.08 17.19
C HIS A 648 -9.11 -4.98 18.04
N THR A 649 -8.04 -4.41 17.46
CA THR A 649 -6.77 -4.16 18.13
C THR A 649 -6.44 -2.67 18.07
N TYR A 650 -6.79 -1.95 19.14
CA TYR A 650 -6.61 -0.51 19.26
C TYR A 650 -5.44 -0.16 20.17
N ASN A 651 -4.25 -0.08 19.59
CA ASN A 651 -3.04 0.33 20.30
C ASN A 651 -2.72 1.80 20.04
N ALA A 652 -2.78 2.24 18.78
CA ALA A 652 -2.59 3.63 18.36
C ALA A 652 -3.79 4.06 17.50
N TYR A 653 -4.61 4.98 18.00
CA TYR A 653 -5.89 5.31 17.36
C TYR A 653 -6.40 6.71 17.74
N GLY A 654 -7.24 7.28 16.89
CA GLY A 654 -7.97 8.53 17.12
C GLY A 654 -9.12 8.38 18.11
N TYR A 655 -9.37 9.42 18.91
CA TYR A 655 -10.45 9.43 19.90
C TYR A 655 -11.18 10.76 19.95
N LYS A 656 -12.29 10.84 19.22
CA LYS A 656 -13.23 11.97 19.19
C LYS A 656 -12.53 13.25 18.76
N PHE A 657 -11.85 13.19 17.62
CA PHE A 657 -10.97 14.25 17.17
C PHE A 657 -11.70 15.59 16.97
N ASN A 658 -12.70 15.67 16.11
CA ASN A 658 -13.41 16.93 15.85
C ASN A 658 -14.29 17.37 17.02
N GLU A 659 -14.80 16.45 17.86
CA GLU A 659 -15.52 16.79 19.08
C GLU A 659 -14.59 17.40 20.15
N ARG A 660 -13.38 16.84 20.33
CA ARG A 660 -12.49 17.13 21.47
C ARG A 660 -11.16 17.75 21.04
N ALA A 661 -10.37 17.05 20.21
CA ALA A 661 -9.06 17.49 19.75
C ALA A 661 -9.11 18.86 19.10
N SER A 662 -10.18 19.17 18.36
CA SER A 662 -10.29 20.44 17.67
C SER A 662 -10.22 21.65 18.60
N LYS A 663 -10.65 21.49 19.85
CA LYS A 663 -10.59 22.54 20.89
C LYS A 663 -9.18 22.68 21.46
N HIS A 664 -8.36 21.63 21.36
CA HIS A 664 -6.95 21.66 21.76
C HIS A 664 -6.09 22.25 20.64
N TRP A 665 -6.23 21.77 19.41
CA TRP A 665 -5.42 22.22 18.27
C TRP A 665 -5.96 23.49 17.58
N ASN A 666 -7.13 23.99 17.97
CA ASN A 666 -7.86 25.05 17.26
C ASN A 666 -8.02 24.73 15.76
N PHE A 667 -8.33 23.47 15.46
CA PHE A 667 -8.33 22.91 14.11
C PHE A 667 -9.41 21.84 13.98
N LYS A 668 -10.26 21.95 12.95
CA LYS A 668 -11.22 20.89 12.61
C LYS A 668 -10.78 20.22 11.33
N TYR A 669 -10.62 18.91 11.36
CA TYR A 669 -10.34 18.14 10.17
C TYR A 669 -11.55 18.18 9.23
N THR A 670 -11.26 18.47 7.97
CA THR A 670 -12.19 18.41 6.85
C THR A 670 -11.66 17.33 5.91
N ARG A 671 -12.53 16.41 5.49
CA ARG A 671 -12.23 15.36 4.52
C ARG A 671 -11.92 15.94 3.15
N ALA A 672 -11.30 15.14 2.28
CA ALA A 672 -10.99 15.54 0.91
C ALA A 672 -12.25 15.90 0.08
N ASP A 673 -13.40 15.31 0.43
CA ASP A 673 -14.71 15.62 -0.17
C ASP A 673 -15.46 16.81 0.49
N GLY A 674 -14.80 17.55 1.39
CA GLY A 674 -15.36 18.74 2.05
C GLY A 674 -16.25 18.45 3.26
N ILE A 675 -16.45 17.18 3.64
CA ILE A 675 -17.21 16.83 4.84
C ILE A 675 -16.39 17.17 6.10
N ILE A 676 -17.05 17.73 7.12
CA ILE A 676 -16.45 17.94 8.44
C ILE A 676 -17.05 16.87 9.40
N PRO A 677 -16.32 15.76 9.67
CA PRO A 677 -16.72 14.73 10.63
C PRO A 677 -17.26 15.30 11.93
N TYR A 678 -18.23 14.62 12.55
CA TYR A 678 -19.00 15.07 13.72
C TYR A 678 -19.95 16.25 13.48
N PHE A 679 -19.64 17.18 12.57
CA PHE A 679 -20.40 18.43 12.37
C PHE A 679 -21.40 18.39 11.23
N THR A 680 -21.06 17.76 10.11
CA THR A 680 -21.91 17.67 8.92
C THR A 680 -22.97 16.58 9.08
N ASP A 681 -24.23 16.91 8.77
CA ASP A 681 -25.34 15.94 8.74
C ASP A 681 -25.05 14.87 7.66
N SER A 682 -25.34 13.60 7.97
CA SER A 682 -25.20 12.50 7.00
C SER A 682 -26.53 12.19 6.32
N LEU A 683 -26.46 11.81 5.04
CA LEU A 683 -27.60 11.32 4.28
C LEU A 683 -27.83 9.82 4.47
N ASP A 684 -26.87 9.10 5.05
CA ASP A 684 -26.95 7.66 5.23
C ASP A 684 -27.66 7.32 6.55
N PRO A 685 -28.79 6.58 6.54
CA PRO A 685 -29.51 6.20 7.77
C PRO A 685 -28.67 5.34 8.72
N ILE A 686 -27.68 4.62 8.19
CA ILE A 686 -26.73 3.83 8.98
C ILE A 686 -25.86 4.69 9.91
N ASP A 687 -25.85 6.02 9.76
CA ASP A 687 -25.09 6.93 10.62
C ASP A 687 -25.93 7.45 11.82
N ASP A 688 -27.24 7.16 11.87
CA ASP A 688 -28.10 7.65 12.96
C ASP A 688 -27.60 7.18 14.34
N GLY A 689 -27.22 8.10 15.22
CA GLY A 689 -26.72 7.76 16.55
C GLY A 689 -25.29 7.21 16.61
N VAL A 690 -24.50 7.31 15.53
CA VAL A 690 -23.04 7.06 15.59
C VAL A 690 -22.32 8.14 16.40
N THR A 691 -22.92 9.34 16.47
CA THR A 691 -22.43 10.44 17.28
C THR A 691 -23.32 10.65 18.51
N GLY A 692 -22.88 11.50 19.45
CA GLY A 692 -23.70 11.93 20.58
C GLY A 692 -24.86 12.89 20.22
N LYS A 693 -25.03 13.24 18.94
CA LYS A 693 -26.08 14.16 18.47
C LYS A 693 -27.33 13.38 18.02
N PRO A 694 -28.53 13.97 18.17
CA PRO A 694 -29.74 13.35 17.63
C PRO A 694 -29.75 13.41 16.10
N GLY A 695 -29.91 12.27 15.43
CA GLY A 695 -29.95 12.16 13.97
C GLY A 695 -28.68 11.56 13.35
N ALA A 696 -28.68 11.46 12.02
CA ALA A 696 -27.56 10.97 11.23
C ALA A 696 -26.52 12.08 11.00
N TYR A 697 -25.29 11.83 11.45
CA TYR A 697 -24.14 12.71 11.28
C TYR A 697 -22.97 11.87 10.80
N TYR A 698 -22.12 12.42 9.93
CA TYR A 698 -20.89 11.73 9.57
C TYR A 698 -20.06 11.47 10.84
N PRO A 699 -19.58 10.23 11.06
CA PRO A 699 -18.91 9.85 12.29
C PRO A 699 -17.67 10.72 12.52
N ASP A 700 -17.39 11.04 13.79
CA ASP A 700 -16.08 11.64 14.15
C ASP A 700 -14.97 10.63 13.92
N MET A 701 -13.71 11.07 13.86
CA MET A 701 -12.57 10.15 13.94
C MET A 701 -12.43 9.66 15.38
N SER A 702 -12.94 8.46 15.60
CA SER A 702 -12.99 7.79 16.88
C SER A 702 -13.13 6.29 16.66
N GLU A 703 -12.08 5.71 16.08
CA GLU A 703 -12.04 4.36 15.53
C GLU A 703 -12.59 3.32 16.53
N SER A 704 -12.12 3.39 17.78
CA SER A 704 -12.56 2.51 18.88
C SER A 704 -14.04 2.63 19.30
N GLU A 705 -14.76 3.65 18.81
CA GLU A 705 -16.21 3.83 19.04
C GLU A 705 -17.01 3.60 17.75
N VAL A 706 -16.48 4.02 16.59
CA VAL A 706 -17.19 4.05 15.31
C VAL A 706 -17.14 2.70 14.58
N ILE A 707 -15.97 2.05 14.53
CA ILE A 707 -15.84 0.75 13.85
C ILE A 707 -16.72 -0.31 14.55
N PRO A 708 -16.69 -0.45 15.89
CA PRO A 708 -17.56 -1.42 16.56
C PRO A 708 -19.05 -1.10 16.42
N PHE A 709 -19.39 0.18 16.27
CA PHE A 709 -20.76 0.62 16.01
C PHE A 709 -21.26 0.10 14.66
N TYR A 710 -20.49 0.28 13.58
CA TYR A 710 -20.87 -0.21 12.25
C TYR A 710 -20.81 -1.73 12.17
N ALA A 711 -19.81 -2.37 12.80
CA ALA A 711 -19.74 -3.82 12.88
C ALA A 711 -21.01 -4.41 13.51
N LYS A 712 -21.52 -3.80 14.59
CA LYS A 712 -22.79 -4.22 15.21
C LYS A 712 -23.99 -4.04 14.28
N ARG A 713 -24.04 -2.94 13.51
CA ARG A 713 -25.10 -2.70 12.51
C ARG A 713 -25.07 -3.69 11.36
N ALA A 714 -23.88 -4.16 11.00
CA ALA A 714 -23.65 -5.21 10.03
C ALA A 714 -23.94 -6.62 10.59
N GLY A 715 -24.32 -6.75 11.87
CA GLY A 715 -24.65 -8.04 12.50
C GLY A 715 -23.46 -8.83 13.04
N TYR A 716 -22.27 -8.22 13.12
CA TYR A 716 -21.10 -8.83 13.76
C TYR A 716 -21.10 -8.63 15.28
N ASP A 717 -20.51 -9.57 16.01
CA ASP A 717 -20.08 -9.34 17.38
C ASP A 717 -18.68 -8.70 17.41
N ASN A 718 -18.43 -7.85 18.42
CA ASN A 718 -17.14 -7.19 18.59
C ASN A 718 -16.33 -7.88 19.70
N VAL A 719 -15.13 -8.35 19.36
CA VAL A 719 -14.13 -8.83 20.33
C VAL A 719 -12.92 -7.91 20.31
N PHE A 720 -12.37 -7.62 21.48
CA PHE A 720 -11.30 -6.65 21.61
C PHE A 720 -10.07 -7.29 22.25
N SER A 721 -8.89 -7.09 21.68
CA SER A 721 -7.62 -7.50 22.30
C SER A 721 -6.46 -6.65 21.78
N THR A 722 -5.53 -6.33 22.66
CA THR A 722 -4.45 -5.37 22.41
C THR A 722 -3.05 -5.97 22.53
N ASN A 723 -2.90 -7.04 23.32
CA ASN A 723 -1.61 -7.72 23.47
C ASN A 723 -1.44 -8.83 22.43
N PHE A 724 -0.18 -9.11 22.09
CA PHE A 724 0.18 -10.06 21.04
C PHE A 724 -0.40 -11.46 21.27
N SER A 725 -0.22 -12.03 22.46
CA SER A 725 -0.64 -13.42 22.73
C SER A 725 -2.16 -13.61 22.66
N ALA A 726 -2.95 -12.63 23.12
CA ALA A 726 -4.41 -12.68 23.04
C ALA A 726 -4.92 -12.45 21.62
N VAL A 727 -4.28 -11.53 20.87
CA VAL A 727 -4.59 -11.28 19.46
C VAL A 727 -4.36 -12.54 18.62
N VAL A 728 -3.15 -13.12 18.69
CA VAL A 728 -2.83 -14.34 17.93
C VAL A 728 -3.70 -15.53 18.34
N GLU A 729 -3.94 -15.74 19.64
CA GLU A 729 -4.84 -16.81 20.10
C GLU A 729 -6.28 -16.61 19.59
N ASN A 730 -6.76 -15.37 19.47
CA ASN A 730 -8.08 -15.11 18.93
C ASN A 730 -8.14 -15.33 17.42
N LEU A 731 -7.10 -14.90 16.70
CA LEU A 731 -6.96 -15.12 15.26
C LEU A 731 -6.97 -16.62 14.94
N ASN A 732 -6.14 -17.43 15.63
CA ASN A 732 -6.06 -18.88 15.46
C ASN A 732 -7.38 -19.59 15.81
N ARG A 733 -8.20 -19.01 16.70
CA ARG A 733 -9.52 -19.56 17.05
C ARG A 733 -10.61 -19.26 16.04
N GLY A 734 -10.38 -18.33 15.11
CA GLY A 734 -11.34 -17.90 14.11
C GLY A 734 -12.01 -16.56 14.43
N VAL A 735 -11.78 -15.59 13.54
CA VAL A 735 -12.50 -14.31 13.41
C VAL A 735 -12.82 -14.09 11.93
N LEU A 736 -13.82 -13.27 11.61
CA LEU A 736 -14.15 -12.96 10.21
C LEU A 736 -13.32 -11.80 9.66
N ILE A 737 -13.10 -10.78 10.49
CA ILE A 737 -12.32 -9.59 10.13
C ILE A 737 -11.45 -9.23 11.33
N TRP A 738 -10.21 -8.84 11.07
CA TRP A 738 -9.32 -8.22 12.03
C TRP A 738 -9.06 -6.76 11.64
N VAL A 739 -9.42 -5.85 12.53
CA VAL A 739 -9.11 -4.42 12.42
C VAL A 739 -7.94 -4.13 13.34
N GLU A 740 -6.83 -3.69 12.73
CA GLU A 740 -5.55 -3.50 13.38
C GLU A 740 -5.13 -2.02 13.32
N GLU A 741 -4.95 -1.41 14.49
CA GLU A 741 -4.57 -0.01 14.64
C GLU A 741 -3.40 0.10 15.63
N CYS A 742 -2.18 -0.08 15.12
CA CYS A 742 -0.95 0.04 15.88
C CYS A 742 0.06 0.95 15.16
N HIS A 743 1.22 1.21 15.79
CA HIS A 743 2.36 1.70 15.01
C HIS A 743 2.98 0.53 14.25
N GLY A 744 3.33 0.77 12.98
CA GLY A 744 4.03 -0.17 12.11
C GLY A 744 5.42 0.34 11.69
N PHE A 745 6.24 -0.58 11.19
CA PHE A 745 7.53 -0.26 10.57
C PHE A 745 7.97 -1.37 9.60
N ASN A 746 8.80 -1.06 8.60
CA ASN A 746 9.17 -2.01 7.52
C ASN A 746 10.43 -2.85 7.80
N THR A 747 11.25 -2.50 8.80
CA THR A 747 12.51 -3.22 9.09
C THR A 747 12.27 -4.61 9.68
N ASN A 748 13.30 -5.46 9.68
CA ASN A 748 13.24 -6.85 10.18
C ASN A 748 12.12 -7.71 9.55
N GLY A 749 11.75 -7.40 8.30
CA GLY A 749 10.66 -8.10 7.60
C GLY A 749 9.27 -7.57 7.95
N GLY A 750 9.16 -6.36 8.50
CA GLY A 750 7.90 -5.77 8.94
C GLY A 750 7.65 -6.03 10.42
N MET A 751 7.17 -5.03 11.14
CA MET A 751 6.83 -5.12 12.55
C MET A 751 5.65 -4.23 12.93
N ILE A 752 4.89 -4.65 13.92
CA ILE A 752 3.82 -3.85 14.54
C ILE A 752 3.96 -3.83 16.06
N SER A 753 3.53 -2.74 16.68
CA SER A 753 3.63 -2.52 18.12
C SER A 753 2.38 -3.05 18.86
N MET A 754 2.60 -3.93 19.83
CA MET A 754 1.55 -4.60 20.61
C MET A 754 1.61 -4.22 22.08
N TRP A 755 0.46 -4.19 22.76
CA TRP A 755 0.40 -3.93 24.21
C TRP A 755 1.23 -4.95 25.00
N ASP A 756 2.05 -4.45 25.91
CA ASP A 756 3.07 -5.22 26.61
C ASP A 756 2.68 -5.46 28.09
N PRO A 757 2.13 -6.64 28.43
CA PRO A 757 1.72 -6.96 29.79
C PRO A 757 2.88 -7.08 30.79
N SER A 758 4.13 -7.21 30.31
CA SER A 758 5.33 -7.29 31.15
C SER A 758 5.73 -5.91 31.70
N ASN A 759 5.31 -4.84 31.04
CA ASN A 759 5.79 -3.50 31.34
C ASN A 759 5.35 -3.03 32.75
N PRO A 760 6.25 -2.45 33.58
CA PRO A 760 5.90 -1.96 34.90
C PRO A 760 4.80 -0.86 34.96
N TYR A 761 4.59 -0.11 33.87
CA TYR A 761 3.51 0.88 33.75
C TYR A 761 2.15 0.28 33.37
N VAL A 762 2.13 -0.99 32.96
CA VAL A 762 0.92 -1.69 32.54
C VAL A 762 0.24 -2.33 33.75
N TYR A 763 -1.05 -2.02 33.91
CA TYR A 763 -1.89 -2.53 34.99
C TYR A 763 -2.87 -3.61 34.55
N GLU A 764 -3.20 -3.62 33.27
CA GLU A 764 -4.14 -4.51 32.62
C GLU A 764 -3.36 -5.33 31.61
N SER A 765 -3.43 -6.66 31.69
CA SER A 765 -2.64 -7.50 30.78
C SER A 765 -3.15 -7.43 29.35
N ASN A 766 -4.46 -7.27 29.15
CA ASN A 766 -5.11 -7.19 27.85
C ASN A 766 -6.33 -6.25 27.99
N PRO A 767 -6.15 -4.92 28.01
CA PRO A 767 -7.28 -4.00 27.98
C PRO A 767 -8.02 -4.09 26.64
N TRP A 768 -9.31 -3.78 26.61
CA TRP A 768 -10.09 -3.81 25.36
C TRP A 768 -9.64 -2.73 24.36
N ARG A 769 -8.99 -1.67 24.83
CA ARG A 769 -8.24 -0.71 24.03
C ARG A 769 -7.08 -0.17 24.86
N ALA A 770 -5.97 0.17 24.21
CA ALA A 770 -4.85 0.79 24.89
C ALA A 770 -5.25 2.15 25.47
N TYR A 771 -4.48 2.62 26.45
CA TYR A 771 -4.64 3.93 27.05
C TYR A 771 -3.28 4.47 27.43
N GLU A 772 -3.15 5.79 27.53
CA GLU A 772 -1.87 6.41 27.83
C GLU A 772 -1.65 6.54 29.35
N PRO A 773 -0.59 5.92 29.92
CA PRO A 773 -0.12 6.30 31.25
C PRO A 773 0.82 7.50 31.19
N ILE A 774 0.77 8.35 32.21
CA ILE A 774 1.71 9.49 32.33
C ILE A 774 3.02 9.00 32.95
N MET A 775 4.13 9.01 32.22
CA MET A 775 5.43 8.51 32.69
C MET A 775 5.87 9.16 34.03
N LEU A 776 6.05 10.48 34.06
CA LEU A 776 6.64 11.20 35.21
C LEU A 776 5.63 12.08 35.96
N LYS A 777 4.64 11.46 36.63
CA LYS A 777 3.72 12.15 37.54
C LYS A 777 4.15 12.01 39.01
N PRO A 778 3.76 12.93 39.93
CA PRO A 778 3.97 12.74 41.37
C PRO A 778 3.46 11.37 41.84
N GLY A 779 4.34 10.54 42.42
CA GLY A 779 4.04 9.16 42.81
C GLY A 779 4.47 8.06 41.82
N HIS A 780 4.93 8.39 40.61
CA HIS A 780 5.45 7.42 39.62
C HIS A 780 6.96 7.18 39.67
N LEU A 781 7.72 7.92 40.48
CA LEU A 781 9.18 7.74 40.59
C LEU A 781 9.58 6.28 40.84
N ARG A 782 8.79 5.56 41.63
CA ARG A 782 8.99 4.14 41.86
C ARG A 782 8.78 3.31 40.59
N THR A 783 7.67 3.51 39.87
CA THR A 783 7.39 2.78 38.62
C THR A 783 8.49 3.03 37.60
N PHE A 784 8.96 4.27 37.50
CA PHE A 784 10.10 4.64 36.65
C PHE A 784 11.38 3.86 36.99
N LEU A 785 11.72 3.72 38.28
CA LEU A 785 12.91 2.95 38.72
C LEU A 785 12.84 1.45 38.38
N HIS A 786 11.64 0.89 38.15
CA HIS A 786 11.47 -0.49 37.70
C HIS A 786 11.42 -0.59 36.17
N TRP A 787 10.78 0.37 35.52
CA TRP A 787 10.71 0.46 34.07
C TRP A 787 12.08 0.73 33.44
N PHE A 788 12.97 1.50 34.08
CA PHE A 788 14.27 1.78 33.50
C PHE A 788 15.13 0.51 33.29
N PRO A 789 15.33 -0.37 34.29
CA PRO A 789 15.95 -1.68 34.07
C PRO A 789 15.21 -2.56 33.04
N TYR A 790 13.87 -2.49 33.01
CA TYR A 790 13.06 -3.23 32.02
C TYR A 790 13.38 -2.80 30.59
N PHE A 791 13.33 -1.50 30.33
CA PHE A 791 13.62 -0.92 29.02
C PHE A 791 15.03 -1.27 28.55
N ILE A 792 16.04 -1.14 29.44
CA ILE A 792 17.43 -1.50 29.10
C ILE A 792 17.59 -3.01 28.85
N ALA A 793 16.79 -3.87 29.50
CA ALA A 793 16.79 -5.30 29.19
C ALA A 793 16.25 -5.56 27.77
N GLU A 794 15.12 -4.94 27.40
CA GLU A 794 14.50 -5.08 26.07
C GLU A 794 15.42 -4.63 24.93
N VAL A 795 16.15 -3.51 25.11
CA VAL A 795 17.13 -3.05 24.10
C VAL A 795 18.55 -3.59 24.33
N GLY A 796 18.73 -4.47 25.32
CA GLY A 796 20.04 -4.85 25.85
C GLY A 796 20.93 -5.53 24.82
N GLU A 797 20.36 -6.39 23.97
CA GLU A 797 21.10 -7.07 22.90
C GLU A 797 21.65 -6.06 21.87
N ALA A 798 20.83 -5.10 21.44
CA ALA A 798 21.25 -4.02 20.56
C ALA A 798 22.32 -3.11 21.20
N LEU A 799 22.34 -3.01 22.53
CA LEU A 799 23.36 -2.29 23.30
C LEU A 799 24.60 -3.15 23.63
N GLY A 800 24.67 -4.38 23.13
CA GLY A 800 25.82 -5.28 23.31
C GLY A 800 25.92 -5.92 24.69
N PHE A 801 24.81 -6.03 25.43
CA PHE A 801 24.77 -6.69 26.74
C PHE A 801 24.73 -8.21 26.57
N SER A 802 25.42 -8.94 27.44
CA SER A 802 25.32 -10.40 27.49
C SER A 802 23.97 -10.85 28.05
N GLU A 803 23.52 -12.07 27.69
CA GLU A 803 22.30 -12.69 28.24
C GLU A 803 22.24 -12.60 29.77
N SER A 804 23.35 -12.82 30.47
CA SER A 804 23.40 -12.76 31.94
C SER A 804 23.15 -11.36 32.51
N GLN A 805 23.53 -10.30 31.77
CA GLN A 805 23.27 -8.92 32.14
C GLN A 805 21.82 -8.55 31.89
N ILE A 806 21.26 -8.99 30.76
CA ILE A 806 19.84 -8.84 30.42
C ILE A 806 18.98 -9.52 31.48
N GLU A 807 19.25 -10.79 31.80
CA GLU A 807 18.52 -11.54 32.84
C GLU A 807 18.60 -10.86 34.22
N SER A 808 19.75 -10.26 34.54
CA SER A 808 19.92 -9.49 35.79
C SER A 808 19.05 -8.23 35.83
N LEU A 809 18.93 -7.52 34.71
CA LEU A 809 18.08 -6.33 34.57
C LEU A 809 16.59 -6.69 34.59
N GLU A 810 16.20 -7.78 33.93
CA GLU A 810 14.84 -8.34 34.00
C GLU A 810 14.47 -8.68 35.44
N ARG A 811 15.35 -9.38 36.17
CA ARG A 811 15.13 -9.69 37.59
C ARG A 811 14.96 -8.43 38.43
N LEU A 812 15.78 -7.40 38.22
CA LEU A 812 15.65 -6.10 38.91
C LEU A 812 14.32 -5.41 38.60
N SER A 813 13.90 -5.41 37.34
CA SER A 813 12.63 -4.82 36.91
C SER A 813 11.41 -5.53 37.53
N SER A 814 11.52 -6.85 37.74
CA SER A 814 10.43 -7.70 38.23
C SER A 814 10.13 -7.60 39.74
N ILE A 815 10.90 -6.82 40.51
CA ILE A 815 10.77 -6.73 41.98
C ILE A 815 9.42 -6.08 42.37
N ARG A 816 8.45 -6.88 42.79
CA ARG A 816 7.10 -6.45 43.18
C ARG A 816 7.02 -5.91 44.62
N LEU A 817 7.32 -4.63 44.84
CA LEU A 817 6.96 -3.93 46.09
C LEU A 817 5.45 -3.55 46.11
N LEU A 818 4.87 -3.23 47.28
CA LEU A 818 3.46 -2.82 47.44
C LEU A 818 3.13 -1.59 46.57
N LYS A 819 2.39 -1.75 45.45
CA LYS A 819 1.94 -0.64 44.57
C LYS A 819 1.17 0.35 45.45
N PHE A 820 1.72 1.53 45.76
CA PHE A 820 1.02 2.54 46.56
C PHE A 820 1.25 3.90 45.93
N GLN A 821 0.19 4.44 45.34
CA GLN A 821 0.21 5.76 44.72
C GLN A 821 -0.62 6.76 45.52
N LEU A 822 0.01 7.87 45.88
CA LEU A 822 -0.63 8.97 46.60
C LEU A 822 -1.63 9.73 45.70
N PHE A 823 -1.28 9.91 44.43
CA PHE A 823 -2.10 10.63 43.44
C PHE A 823 -2.97 9.66 42.64
N SER A 824 -4.02 10.16 42.01
CA SER A 824 -4.90 9.31 41.20
C SER A 824 -4.25 8.99 39.85
N GLU A 825 -4.50 7.78 39.36
CA GLU A 825 -4.24 7.37 37.98
C GLU A 825 -5.00 8.26 36.99
N LYS A 826 -4.38 8.40 35.82
CA LYS A 826 -4.96 8.96 34.60
C LYS A 826 -4.71 7.93 33.51
N GLY A 827 -5.70 7.72 32.66
CA GLY A 827 -5.67 6.70 31.59
C GLY A 827 -6.34 5.43 32.08
N CYS A 828 -7.39 5.03 31.36
CA CYS A 828 -8.11 3.78 31.55
C CYS A 828 -8.94 3.53 30.30
N THR A 829 -9.52 2.35 30.17
CA THR A 829 -10.29 2.06 28.95
C THR A 829 -11.56 2.93 28.80
N GLU A 830 -12.14 3.48 29.87
CA GLU A 830 -13.28 4.42 29.78
C GLU A 830 -12.85 5.82 29.29
N ASN A 831 -11.63 6.24 29.65
CA ASN A 831 -11.06 7.53 29.25
C ASN A 831 -9.57 7.32 28.89
N PRO A 832 -9.30 6.92 27.63
CA PRO A 832 -7.99 6.42 27.23
C PRO A 832 -6.98 7.53 26.90
N ASP A 833 -7.46 8.61 26.29
CA ASP A 833 -6.72 9.84 26.00
C ASP A 833 -6.66 10.67 27.29
N VAL A 834 -5.46 10.80 27.84
CA VAL A 834 -5.21 11.54 29.09
C VAL A 834 -3.84 12.21 29.15
N ALA A 835 -2.92 11.86 28.24
CA ALA A 835 -1.75 12.67 28.00
C ALA A 835 -2.11 13.70 26.93
N LEU A 836 -1.28 14.72 26.82
CA LEU A 836 -1.39 15.69 25.75
C LEU A 836 0.02 16.12 25.40
N ILE A 837 0.27 16.38 24.12
CA ILE A 837 1.50 17.02 23.71
C ILE A 837 1.51 18.44 24.29
N ASN A 838 2.40 18.73 25.25
CA ASN A 838 2.51 20.05 25.88
C ASN A 838 3.80 20.76 25.43
N PRO A 839 3.72 21.62 24.40
CA PRO A 839 4.88 22.34 23.89
C PRO A 839 5.50 23.30 24.89
N GLN A 840 4.79 23.66 25.96
CA GLN A 840 5.28 24.59 26.99
C GLN A 840 6.39 23.97 27.84
N LEU A 841 6.54 22.65 27.78
CA LEU A 841 7.58 21.90 28.47
C LEU A 841 8.86 21.80 27.67
N LEU A 842 8.92 22.35 26.46
CA LEU A 842 10.03 22.20 25.51
C LEU A 842 11.42 22.39 26.16
N LEU A 843 11.60 23.43 26.99
CA LEU A 843 12.89 23.71 27.64
C LEU A 843 13.28 22.67 28.69
N LEU A 844 12.30 22.19 29.47
CA LEU A 844 12.50 21.10 30.43
C LEU A 844 12.77 19.79 29.68
N ASN A 845 12.04 19.57 28.59
CA ASN A 845 12.20 18.46 27.67
C ASN A 845 13.62 18.39 27.12
N LYS A 846 14.14 19.52 26.63
CA LYS A 846 15.52 19.65 26.14
C LYS A 846 16.54 19.26 27.20
N ALA A 847 16.38 19.74 28.43
CA ALA A 847 17.28 19.40 29.52
C ALA A 847 17.24 17.88 29.83
N VAL A 848 16.05 17.28 29.89
CA VAL A 848 15.89 15.85 30.14
C VAL A 848 16.40 14.98 28.99
N GLY A 849 16.04 15.31 27.75
CA GLY A 849 16.54 14.61 26.55
C GLY A 849 18.07 14.64 26.48
N THR A 850 18.69 15.82 26.65
CA THR A 850 20.16 15.94 26.65
C THR A 850 20.81 15.09 27.75
N LEU A 851 20.25 15.09 28.97
CA LEU A 851 20.79 14.32 30.10
C LEU A 851 20.65 12.81 29.94
N THR A 852 19.77 12.35 29.04
CA THR A 852 19.35 10.95 28.96
C THR A 852 19.76 10.30 27.63
N GLY A 853 20.57 11.00 26.82
CA GLY A 853 20.88 10.56 25.45
C GLY A 853 19.62 10.45 24.59
N GLY A 854 18.61 11.26 24.90
CA GLY A 854 17.32 11.27 24.24
C GLY A 854 16.30 10.26 24.73
N MET A 855 16.72 9.30 25.55
CA MET A 855 15.91 8.16 25.96
C MET A 855 14.58 8.55 26.62
N PHE A 856 14.48 9.76 27.21
CA PHE A 856 13.25 10.26 27.82
C PHE A 856 12.79 11.60 27.27
N GLU A 857 11.47 11.74 27.18
CA GLU A 857 10.79 13.00 26.92
C GLU A 857 9.61 13.24 27.90
N LEU A 858 9.40 14.50 28.24
CA LEU A 858 8.42 15.10 29.14
C LEU A 858 7.17 15.65 28.44
N TRP A 859 6.98 15.46 27.13
CA TRP A 859 5.88 16.12 26.39
C TRP A 859 4.49 15.85 26.99
N GLY A 860 4.28 14.68 27.61
CA GLY A 860 3.05 14.30 28.33
C GLY A 860 3.09 14.42 29.87
N ALA A 861 4.12 15.05 30.47
CA ALA A 861 4.34 15.01 31.93
C ALA A 861 3.25 15.72 32.76
N PHE A 862 2.51 16.65 32.16
CA PHE A 862 1.43 17.38 32.83
C PHE A 862 0.15 17.22 32.03
N GLY A 863 -0.82 16.48 32.59
CA GLY A 863 -2.12 16.25 31.94
C GLY A 863 -3.07 17.47 31.98
N PHE A 864 -2.53 18.66 31.72
CA PHE A 864 -3.25 19.87 31.29
C PHE A 864 -2.29 20.83 30.56
N GLU A 865 -2.83 21.64 29.64
CA GLU A 865 -2.13 22.74 28.97
C GLU A 865 -2.88 24.05 29.17
N ILE A 866 -2.16 25.15 29.44
CA ILE A 866 -2.71 26.50 29.50
C ILE A 866 -2.38 27.25 28.21
N HIS A 867 -3.35 27.43 27.32
CA HIS A 867 -3.14 28.07 26.02
C HIS A 867 -2.81 29.56 26.16
N ARG A 868 -1.52 29.89 26.07
CA ARG A 868 -1.00 31.25 26.35
C ARG A 868 -1.57 32.28 25.37
N ASP A 869 -1.64 31.93 24.09
CA ASP A 869 -2.27 32.72 23.03
C ASP A 869 -3.73 33.05 23.37
N ARG A 870 -4.48 32.06 23.85
CA ARG A 870 -5.90 32.24 24.22
C ARG A 870 -6.05 33.15 25.43
N VAL A 871 -5.20 32.97 26.44
CA VAL A 871 -5.15 33.84 27.63
C VAL A 871 -4.80 35.28 27.24
N LEU A 872 -3.92 35.48 26.26
CA LEU A 872 -3.54 36.81 25.74
C LEU A 872 -4.63 37.43 24.82
N HIS A 873 -5.50 36.61 24.21
CA HIS A 873 -6.61 37.03 23.36
C HIS A 873 -7.97 36.53 23.86
N PRO A 874 -8.42 36.96 25.06
CA PRO A 874 -9.58 36.36 25.73
C PRO A 874 -10.91 36.61 25.00
N LEU A 875 -11.06 37.76 24.34
CA LEU A 875 -12.29 38.08 23.59
C LEU A 875 -12.44 37.19 22.34
N LYS A 876 -11.35 36.98 21.59
CA LYS A 876 -11.32 36.10 20.41
C LYS A 876 -11.60 34.65 20.82
N THR A 877 -10.91 34.19 21.88
CA THR A 877 -11.09 32.86 22.48
C THR A 877 -12.55 32.59 22.84
N LEU A 878 -13.21 33.55 23.50
CA LEU A 878 -14.62 33.42 23.87
C LEU A 878 -15.55 33.44 22.66
N SER A 879 -15.26 34.24 21.63
CA SER A 879 -16.08 34.28 20.41
C SER A 879 -15.99 33.00 19.58
N GLU A 880 -14.84 32.32 19.61
CA GLU A 880 -14.58 31.07 18.88
C GLU A 880 -14.95 29.82 19.72
N GLY A 881 -15.35 30.02 20.98
CA GLY A 881 -15.73 28.93 21.88
C GLY A 881 -14.56 28.05 22.33
N LEU A 882 -13.33 28.55 22.27
CA LEU A 882 -12.11 27.81 22.61
C LEU A 882 -11.84 27.82 24.13
N PRO A 883 -11.34 26.73 24.71
CA PRO A 883 -10.98 26.70 26.13
C PRO A 883 -9.60 27.32 26.38
N PHE A 884 -9.45 28.02 27.51
CA PHE A 884 -8.14 28.52 27.97
C PHE A 884 -7.22 27.41 28.49
N VAL A 885 -7.80 26.29 28.93
CA VAL A 885 -7.07 25.12 29.46
C VAL A 885 -7.64 23.85 28.85
N THR A 886 -6.78 22.97 28.36
CA THR A 886 -7.16 21.64 27.84
C THR A 886 -6.49 20.54 28.63
N THR A 887 -7.05 19.34 28.59
CA THR A 887 -6.53 18.17 29.32
C THR A 887 -6.34 16.92 28.46
N TYR A 888 -6.70 17.02 27.18
CA TYR A 888 -6.80 15.94 26.20
C TYR A 888 -6.48 16.53 24.82
N ASP A 889 -5.93 15.73 23.92
CA ASP A 889 -5.65 16.14 22.53
C ASP A 889 -6.32 15.25 21.47
N GLY A 890 -7.17 14.32 21.91
CA GLY A 890 -8.06 13.47 21.11
C GLY A 890 -7.38 12.30 20.43
N LYS A 891 -6.22 11.88 20.92
CA LYS A 891 -5.40 10.82 20.34
C LYS A 891 -4.85 9.90 21.44
N VAL A 892 -4.62 8.64 21.11
CA VAL A 892 -4.15 7.63 22.09
C VAL A 892 -2.86 6.98 21.58
N THR A 893 -1.76 7.29 22.28
CA THR A 893 -0.36 6.84 22.17
C THR A 893 0.47 7.44 21.03
N ILE A 894 0.63 8.77 21.04
CA ILE A 894 1.35 9.53 19.99
C ILE A 894 2.84 9.76 20.28
N SER A 895 3.34 9.53 21.49
CA SER A 895 4.75 9.79 21.77
C SER A 895 5.61 8.56 21.47
N PRO A 896 6.58 8.63 20.52
CA PRO A 896 7.45 7.50 20.19
C PRO A 896 8.26 7.00 21.39
N ASN A 897 8.71 7.93 22.26
CA ASN A 897 9.62 7.60 23.36
C ASN A 897 8.95 7.61 24.74
N SER A 898 7.94 8.46 24.98
CA SER A 898 7.24 8.52 26.27
C SER A 898 5.89 7.81 26.30
N GLY A 899 5.31 7.39 25.16
CA GLY A 899 4.00 6.70 25.05
C GLY A 899 4.09 5.25 24.57
N HIS A 900 4.72 5.01 23.41
CA HIS A 900 4.95 3.65 22.91
C HIS A 900 5.89 2.86 23.85
N ALA A 901 7.08 3.41 24.16
CA ALA A 901 8.09 2.72 24.98
C ALA A 901 7.67 2.43 26.43
N ILE A 902 6.55 3.00 26.91
CA ILE A 902 6.02 2.75 28.26
C ILE A 902 4.96 1.66 28.31
N THR A 903 4.40 1.23 27.17
CA THR A 903 3.27 0.27 27.19
C THR A 903 3.25 -0.74 26.05
N MET A 904 4.15 -0.63 25.07
CA MET A 904 4.15 -1.48 23.88
C MET A 904 5.49 -2.16 23.64
N ARG A 905 5.42 -3.27 22.88
CA ARG A 905 6.56 -4.05 22.39
C ARG A 905 6.37 -4.32 20.90
N TRP A 906 7.46 -4.27 20.14
CA TRP A 906 7.45 -4.58 18.70
C TRP A 906 7.42 -6.08 18.45
N MET A 907 6.57 -6.50 17.51
CA MET A 907 6.42 -7.88 17.06
C MET A 907 6.70 -7.94 15.56
N THR A 908 7.63 -8.79 15.15
CA THR A 908 8.09 -8.94 13.76
C THR A 908 7.23 -9.92 12.95
N GLY A 909 7.34 -9.87 11.62
CA GLY A 909 6.72 -10.85 10.73
C GLY A 909 7.10 -12.30 11.06
N VAL A 910 8.34 -12.55 11.48
CA VAL A 910 8.80 -13.89 11.90
C VAL A 910 8.09 -14.36 13.17
N GLU A 911 7.90 -13.47 14.16
CA GLU A 911 7.17 -13.81 15.38
C GLU A 911 5.68 -14.08 15.12
N PHE A 912 5.08 -13.36 14.17
CA PHE A 912 3.72 -13.67 13.70
C PHE A 912 3.65 -15.03 13.00
N ASP A 913 4.58 -15.31 12.09
CA ASP A 913 4.66 -16.57 11.34
C ASP A 913 4.80 -17.79 12.27
N ASP A 914 5.61 -17.65 13.33
CA ASP A 914 5.80 -18.70 14.34
C ASP A 914 4.57 -18.91 15.24
N ALA A 915 3.74 -17.88 15.43
CA ALA A 915 2.64 -17.90 16.40
C ALA A 915 1.26 -18.13 15.77
N LEU A 916 1.07 -17.74 14.51
CA LEU A 916 -0.18 -17.88 13.78
C LEU A 916 -0.38 -19.33 13.30
N GLU A 917 -1.63 -19.74 13.26
CA GLU A 917 -2.11 -20.93 12.57
C GLU A 917 -2.91 -20.48 11.34
N ASN A 918 -3.89 -21.27 10.88
CA ASN A 918 -4.78 -20.89 9.80
C ASN A 918 -5.76 -19.79 10.24
N LEU A 919 -5.93 -18.77 9.40
CA LEU A 919 -6.83 -17.63 9.59
C LEU A 919 -8.18 -17.82 8.89
N HIS A 920 -8.35 -18.92 8.15
CA HIS A 920 -9.62 -19.37 7.61
C HIS A 920 -10.39 -18.30 6.84
N SER A 921 -9.73 -17.64 5.88
CA SER A 921 -10.35 -16.62 5.03
C SER A 921 -10.75 -15.32 5.75
N CYS A 922 -10.09 -15.00 6.86
CA CYS A 922 -10.22 -13.71 7.56
C CYS A 922 -9.83 -12.51 6.67
N GLY A 923 -10.55 -11.39 6.78
CA GLY A 923 -10.15 -10.10 6.20
C GLY A 923 -9.30 -9.27 7.16
N ILE A 924 -8.35 -8.48 6.65
CA ILE A 924 -7.56 -7.55 7.47
C ILE A 924 -7.69 -6.11 6.96
N ASN A 925 -8.03 -5.20 7.86
CA ASN A 925 -7.93 -3.76 7.63
C ASN A 925 -6.90 -3.19 8.63
N THR A 926 -5.89 -2.47 8.13
CA THR A 926 -4.83 -1.92 8.98
C THR A 926 -4.47 -0.49 8.59
N ILE A 927 -4.22 0.34 9.61
CA ILE A 927 -3.70 1.72 9.47
C ILE A 927 -2.26 1.84 10.02
N SER A 928 -1.56 0.71 10.18
CA SER A 928 -0.17 0.70 10.63
C SER A 928 0.75 1.19 9.51
N CYS A 929 1.70 2.08 9.80
CA CYS A 929 2.62 2.62 8.78
C CYS A 929 3.62 1.59 8.23
N MET A 930 3.75 1.50 6.91
CA MET A 930 4.79 0.73 6.19
C MET A 930 4.84 -0.82 6.35
N PRO A 931 3.85 -1.56 6.90
CA PRO A 931 3.92 -3.02 6.95
C PRO A 931 3.64 -3.68 5.58
N ALA A 932 3.05 -2.99 4.60
CA ALA A 932 2.73 -3.61 3.31
C ALA A 932 3.99 -4.12 2.60
N LEU A 933 3.82 -5.16 1.79
CA LEU A 933 4.90 -5.78 1.01
C LEU A 933 6.15 -6.24 1.80
N THR A 934 6.01 -6.39 3.12
CA THR A 934 7.03 -6.98 4.00
C THR A 934 6.75 -8.46 4.24
N TYR A 935 7.62 -9.14 5.00
CA TYR A 935 7.38 -10.52 5.39
C TYR A 935 6.17 -10.65 6.33
N LEU A 936 5.89 -9.66 7.18
CA LEU A 936 4.69 -9.61 8.02
C LEU A 936 3.41 -9.66 7.17
N HIS A 937 3.35 -8.84 6.12
CA HIS A 937 2.23 -8.84 5.18
C HIS A 937 2.08 -10.19 4.46
N LEU A 938 3.19 -10.74 3.96
CA LEU A 938 3.22 -12.05 3.30
C LEU A 938 2.78 -13.17 4.26
N THR A 939 3.17 -13.07 5.54
CA THR A 939 2.80 -14.01 6.60
C THR A 939 1.29 -14.04 6.75
N TRP A 940 0.63 -12.90 6.92
CA TRP A 940 -0.83 -12.88 7.07
C TRP A 940 -1.53 -13.51 5.85
N MET A 941 -1.06 -13.25 4.63
CA MET A 941 -1.60 -13.87 3.41
C MET A 941 -1.41 -15.40 3.42
N ARG A 942 -0.19 -15.88 3.73
CA ARG A 942 0.11 -17.31 3.81
C ARG A 942 -0.69 -18.02 4.89
N HIS A 943 -0.95 -17.36 6.01
CA HIS A 943 -1.78 -17.91 7.07
C HIS A 943 -3.27 -17.91 6.73
N GLY A 944 -3.68 -17.41 5.56
CA GLY A 944 -5.01 -17.66 5.01
C GLY A 944 -5.97 -16.49 5.10
N THR A 945 -5.48 -15.25 5.13
CA THR A 945 -6.36 -14.09 4.89
C THR A 945 -6.89 -14.09 3.47
N THR A 946 -8.10 -13.57 3.28
CA THR A 946 -8.71 -13.41 1.95
C THR A 946 -8.30 -12.10 1.29
N TYR A 947 -8.22 -11.03 2.08
CA TYR A 947 -7.83 -9.72 1.61
C TYR A 947 -7.13 -8.92 2.71
N GLN A 948 -6.34 -7.94 2.30
CA GLN A 948 -5.61 -7.00 3.16
C GLN A 948 -5.71 -5.58 2.58
N ILE A 949 -6.10 -4.61 3.39
CA ILE A 949 -5.98 -3.18 3.07
C ILE A 949 -4.92 -2.59 4.00
N ILE A 950 -3.80 -2.15 3.44
CA ILE A 950 -2.55 -1.93 4.19
C ILE A 950 -1.64 -0.89 3.55
N ASP A 951 -0.92 -0.15 4.38
CA ASP A 951 -0.07 0.97 3.97
C ASP A 951 1.36 0.53 3.58
N PRO A 952 1.81 0.81 2.34
CA PRO A 952 3.22 0.66 1.96
C PRO A 952 4.10 1.75 2.54
N TRP A 953 3.54 2.95 2.76
CA TRP A 953 4.22 4.15 3.20
C TRP A 953 3.80 4.58 4.61
N THR A 954 4.30 5.73 5.05
CA THR A 954 3.76 6.45 6.21
C THR A 954 2.28 6.76 5.99
N THR A 955 1.51 6.80 7.07
CA THR A 955 0.11 7.21 7.07
C THR A 955 -0.14 8.19 8.22
N THR A 956 -1.17 9.02 8.15
CA THR A 956 -1.50 9.97 9.22
C THR A 956 -2.62 9.44 10.11
N ASP A 957 -2.97 10.19 11.15
CA ASP A 957 -4.16 9.89 11.97
C ASP A 957 -5.48 10.05 11.17
N TRP A 958 -5.45 10.63 9.96
CA TRP A 958 -6.63 10.79 9.12
C TRP A 958 -7.04 9.48 8.45
N SER A 959 -6.13 8.51 8.37
CA SER A 959 -6.37 7.13 7.91
C SER A 959 -7.50 6.42 8.66
N GLY A 960 -7.73 6.79 9.92
CA GLY A 960 -8.90 6.34 10.68
C GLY A 960 -10.19 6.58 9.91
N THR A 961 -10.29 7.65 9.10
CA THR A 961 -11.47 7.96 8.27
C THR A 961 -11.81 6.83 7.31
N TRP A 962 -10.86 6.34 6.49
CA TRP A 962 -11.14 5.29 5.52
C TRP A 962 -11.40 3.95 6.22
N ASN A 963 -10.65 3.62 7.28
CA ASN A 963 -10.80 2.37 8.00
C ASN A 963 -12.20 2.25 8.64
N GLN A 964 -12.68 3.35 9.24
CA GLN A 964 -14.04 3.44 9.78
C GLN A 964 -15.13 3.29 8.73
N MET A 965 -14.89 3.77 7.51
CA MET A 965 -15.85 3.70 6.42
C MET A 965 -16.02 2.28 5.89
N ILE A 966 -14.98 1.43 5.89
CA ILE A 966 -15.06 0.08 5.31
C ILE A 966 -16.17 -0.75 5.94
N MET A 967 -16.24 -0.81 7.28
CA MET A 967 -17.28 -1.61 7.96
C MET A 967 -18.69 -1.10 7.66
N LYS A 968 -18.86 0.22 7.53
CA LYS A 968 -20.11 0.84 7.08
C LYS A 968 -20.44 0.42 5.65
N ARG A 969 -19.48 0.47 4.73
CA ARG A 969 -19.66 0.13 3.31
C ARG A 969 -20.01 -1.33 3.10
N PHE A 970 -19.37 -2.26 3.81
CA PHE A 970 -19.76 -3.67 3.78
C PHE A 970 -21.22 -3.87 4.23
N ALA A 971 -21.65 -3.23 5.32
CA ALA A 971 -23.03 -3.29 5.77
C ALA A 971 -24.04 -2.77 4.73
N MET A 972 -23.61 -1.81 3.90
CA MET A 972 -24.40 -1.23 2.81
C MET A 972 -24.34 -2.07 1.52
N GLY A 973 -23.61 -3.19 1.51
CA GLY A 973 -23.53 -4.09 0.37
C GLY A 973 -22.54 -3.66 -0.70
N ASP A 974 -21.52 -2.87 -0.33
CA ASP A 974 -20.41 -2.59 -1.24
C ASP A 974 -19.47 -3.81 -1.34
N THR A 975 -18.89 -4.00 -2.52
CA THR A 975 -17.71 -4.85 -2.74
C THR A 975 -16.49 -4.29 -2.02
N LEU A 976 -15.41 -5.07 -1.97
CA LEU A 976 -14.15 -4.67 -1.37
C LEU A 976 -13.54 -3.43 -2.03
N GLY A 977 -13.54 -3.39 -3.37
CA GLY A 977 -13.06 -2.28 -4.17
C GLY A 977 -13.87 -1.01 -3.98
N GLU A 978 -15.21 -1.12 -3.98
CA GLU A 978 -16.11 0.01 -3.71
C GLU A 978 -15.89 0.59 -2.31
N ALA A 979 -15.71 -0.27 -1.31
CA ALA A 979 -15.48 0.15 0.07
C ALA A 979 -14.13 0.85 0.23
N TYR A 980 -13.06 0.28 -0.34
CA TYR A 980 -11.71 0.85 -0.34
C TYR A 980 -11.70 2.22 -1.04
N GLU A 981 -12.22 2.29 -2.26
CA GLU A 981 -12.22 3.50 -3.08
C GLU A 981 -12.98 4.65 -2.43
N LYS A 982 -14.20 4.39 -1.92
CA LYS A 982 -14.99 5.41 -1.18
C LYS A 982 -14.29 5.85 0.10
N GLY A 983 -13.53 4.96 0.73
CA GLY A 983 -12.67 5.26 1.88
C GLY A 983 -11.53 6.19 1.48
N MET A 984 -10.77 5.86 0.45
CA MET A 984 -9.63 6.66 0.00
C MET A 984 -10.05 8.04 -0.52
N ARG A 985 -11.18 8.14 -1.23
CA ARG A 985 -11.77 9.43 -1.62
C ARG A 985 -11.98 10.37 -0.43
N ALA A 986 -12.20 9.82 0.76
CA ALA A 986 -12.45 10.60 1.97
C ALA A 986 -11.22 11.32 2.51
N CYS A 987 -10.02 10.76 2.31
CA CYS A 987 -8.82 11.18 3.04
C CYS A 987 -7.54 11.27 2.20
N GLY A 988 -7.52 10.85 0.94
CA GLY A 988 -6.31 10.85 0.10
C GLY A 988 -6.50 11.44 -1.30
N PRO A 989 -5.39 11.59 -2.05
CA PRO A 989 -5.41 12.08 -3.43
C PRO A 989 -5.95 11.01 -4.40
N GLU A 990 -6.65 11.43 -5.46
CA GLU A 990 -7.02 10.57 -6.60
C GLU A 990 -6.39 11.18 -7.85
N TYR A 991 -5.17 10.72 -8.14
CA TYR A 991 -4.20 11.41 -9.01
C TYR A 991 -4.74 11.71 -10.40
N ILE A 992 -5.21 10.69 -11.12
CA ILE A 992 -5.58 10.84 -12.54
C ILE A 992 -6.97 11.44 -12.77
N VAL A 993 -7.83 11.49 -11.74
CA VAL A 993 -9.17 12.12 -11.78
C VAL A 993 -9.18 13.53 -11.16
N GLY A 994 -8.00 14.08 -10.81
CA GLY A 994 -7.85 15.48 -10.42
C GLY A 994 -8.34 15.83 -9.02
N GLN A 995 -8.51 14.85 -8.13
CA GLN A 995 -8.76 15.10 -6.71
C GLN A 995 -7.43 15.25 -5.96
N TRP A 996 -6.99 16.50 -5.78
CA TRP A 996 -5.76 16.79 -5.04
C TRP A 996 -6.00 16.87 -3.54
N TRP A 997 -5.07 16.32 -2.79
CA TRP A 997 -5.07 16.40 -1.34
C TRP A 997 -3.68 16.75 -0.83
N TRP A 998 -3.62 17.56 0.23
CA TRP A 998 -2.37 18.01 0.82
C TRP A 998 -1.65 16.90 1.60
N ASP A 999 -2.38 15.82 1.94
CA ASP A 999 -1.81 14.65 2.59
C ASP A 999 -1.55 13.53 1.59
N LYS A 1000 -0.31 13.43 1.11
CA LYS A 1000 0.11 12.30 0.25
C LYS A 1000 0.42 11.03 1.03
N TRP A 1001 0.45 11.05 2.35
CA TRP A 1001 0.73 9.84 3.14
C TRP A 1001 -0.45 8.87 3.14
N GLU A 1002 -1.64 9.30 2.71
CA GLU A 1002 -2.79 8.41 2.49
C GLU A 1002 -2.67 7.65 1.15
N ASN A 1003 -1.58 6.87 1.01
CA ASN A 1003 -1.27 5.99 -0.11
C ASN A 1003 -1.48 4.50 0.25
N VAL A 1004 -2.61 4.20 0.89
CA VAL A 1004 -3.04 2.83 1.26
C VAL A 1004 -3.35 2.01 0.00
N GLU A 1005 -3.11 0.70 0.03
CA GLU A 1005 -3.41 -0.20 -1.09
C GLU A 1005 -4.29 -1.39 -0.70
N LEU A 1006 -5.04 -1.90 -1.67
CA LEU A 1006 -5.87 -3.09 -1.56
C LEU A 1006 -5.17 -4.31 -2.17
N PHE A 1007 -5.01 -5.37 -1.37
CA PHE A 1007 -4.51 -6.67 -1.79
C PHE A 1007 -5.64 -7.70 -1.72
N GLY A 1008 -6.10 -8.17 -2.88
CA GLY A 1008 -7.29 -9.01 -3.05
C GLY A 1008 -8.05 -8.65 -4.32
N ASP A 1009 -9.12 -9.38 -4.58
CA ASP A 1009 -10.04 -9.10 -5.69
C ASP A 1009 -11.00 -7.95 -5.30
N PRO A 1010 -11.01 -6.81 -6.04
CA PRO A 1010 -11.92 -5.70 -5.78
C PRO A 1010 -13.41 -6.08 -5.85
N ASP A 1011 -13.78 -7.07 -6.67
CA ASP A 1011 -15.17 -7.50 -6.82
C ASP A 1011 -15.65 -8.41 -5.68
N LEU A 1012 -14.73 -8.84 -4.80
CA LEU A 1012 -15.07 -9.69 -3.68
C LEU A 1012 -16.07 -9.00 -2.74
N ARG A 1013 -17.15 -9.70 -2.41
CA ARG A 1013 -18.11 -9.31 -1.38
C ARG A 1013 -17.76 -9.96 -0.07
N VAL A 1014 -17.41 -9.16 0.93
CA VAL A 1014 -17.11 -9.65 2.29
C VAL A 1014 -18.41 -10.07 2.96
N PHE A 1015 -18.44 -11.27 3.57
CA PHE A 1015 -19.65 -11.83 4.18
C PHE A 1015 -20.16 -10.98 5.34
N VAL A 1016 -21.40 -10.50 5.26
CA VAL A 1016 -22.09 -9.69 6.27
C VAL A 1016 -23.28 -10.46 6.84
N PRO A 1017 -23.34 -10.70 8.17
CA PRO A 1017 -24.45 -11.43 8.80
C PRO A 1017 -25.80 -10.70 8.77
N GLY A 1018 -25.79 -9.37 8.86
CA GLY A 1018 -26.98 -8.54 8.95
C GLY A 1018 -27.48 -8.07 7.58
N THR A 1019 -28.80 -8.09 7.39
CA THR A 1019 -29.44 -7.68 6.13
C THR A 1019 -30.24 -6.38 6.27
N GLU A 1020 -30.02 -5.60 7.33
CA GLU A 1020 -30.84 -4.41 7.64
C GLU A 1020 -30.67 -3.30 6.60
N TYR A 1021 -29.44 -3.10 6.11
CA TYR A 1021 -29.08 -2.01 5.19
C TYR A 1021 -28.89 -2.49 3.75
N SER A 1022 -28.45 -3.74 3.57
CA SER A 1022 -28.35 -4.43 2.29
C SER A 1022 -28.24 -5.94 2.51
N ASP A 1023 -28.70 -6.74 1.56
CA ASP A 1023 -28.53 -8.19 1.52
C ASP A 1023 -27.46 -8.64 0.51
N ALA A 1024 -26.85 -7.70 -0.24
CA ALA A 1024 -25.90 -8.02 -1.31
C ALA A 1024 -24.65 -8.77 -0.82
N ASN A 1025 -24.24 -8.53 0.43
CA ASN A 1025 -23.08 -9.18 1.05
C ASN A 1025 -23.48 -10.33 2.00
N HIS A 1026 -24.72 -10.80 1.91
CA HIS A 1026 -25.23 -11.88 2.74
C HIS A 1026 -25.60 -13.10 1.89
N TRP A 1027 -25.16 -14.27 2.31
CA TRP A 1027 -25.56 -15.56 1.73
C TRP A 1027 -25.48 -16.66 2.78
N GLU A 1028 -26.12 -17.79 2.51
CA GLU A 1028 -26.18 -18.92 3.41
C GLU A 1028 -25.34 -20.09 2.89
N ARG A 1029 -24.96 -21.01 3.79
CA ARG A 1029 -24.16 -22.20 3.41
C ARG A 1029 -24.85 -23.04 2.33
N SER A 1030 -26.18 -23.00 2.26
CA SER A 1030 -26.97 -23.68 1.23
C SER A 1030 -26.75 -23.11 -0.18
N ASP A 1031 -26.43 -21.83 -0.28
CA ASP A 1031 -26.34 -21.11 -1.56
C ASP A 1031 -25.04 -21.43 -2.29
N VAL A 1032 -24.06 -21.90 -1.53
CA VAL A 1032 -22.71 -22.24 -1.97
C VAL A 1032 -22.43 -23.71 -1.73
N GLN A 1033 -23.39 -24.60 -1.94
CA GLN A 1033 -23.12 -26.05 -1.85
C GLN A 1033 -22.40 -26.52 -3.12
N PRO A 1034 -21.39 -27.41 -2.99
CA PRO A 1034 -20.76 -27.98 -4.16
C PRO A 1034 -21.77 -28.82 -4.96
N LEU A 1035 -21.70 -28.74 -6.29
CA LEU A 1035 -22.48 -29.60 -7.17
C LEU A 1035 -22.15 -31.07 -6.86
N ARG A 1036 -23.15 -31.83 -6.39
CA ARG A 1036 -22.95 -33.25 -6.07
C ARG A 1036 -23.02 -34.10 -7.33
N TYR A 1037 -21.91 -34.74 -7.69
CA TYR A 1037 -21.93 -35.78 -8.71
C TYR A 1037 -22.57 -37.06 -8.15
N ASP A 1038 -23.78 -37.38 -8.60
CA ASP A 1038 -24.53 -38.57 -8.16
C ASP A 1038 -24.33 -39.80 -9.07
N GLY A 1039 -23.48 -39.68 -10.10
CA GLY A 1039 -23.17 -40.74 -11.05
C GLY A 1039 -24.31 -41.11 -11.99
N SER A 1040 -25.42 -40.35 -12.02
CA SER A 1040 -26.62 -40.68 -12.81
C SER A 1040 -26.83 -39.80 -14.05
N SER A 1041 -26.08 -38.71 -14.20
CA SER A 1041 -26.09 -37.86 -15.40
C SER A 1041 -24.78 -37.07 -15.56
N SER A 1042 -24.42 -36.76 -16.81
CA SER A 1042 -23.46 -35.72 -17.15
C SER A 1042 -23.86 -34.41 -16.47
N VAL A 1043 -22.97 -33.86 -15.64
CA VAL A 1043 -23.17 -32.54 -15.03
C VAL A 1043 -23.01 -31.51 -16.13
N TYR A 1044 -24.10 -30.87 -16.51
CA TYR A 1044 -24.08 -29.71 -17.40
C TYR A 1044 -24.02 -28.48 -16.49
N VAL A 1045 -22.90 -27.77 -16.52
CA VAL A 1045 -22.76 -26.43 -15.95
C VAL A 1045 -23.04 -25.49 -17.10
N ASP A 1046 -24.15 -24.76 -17.02
CA ASP A 1046 -24.38 -23.62 -17.91
C ASP A 1046 -23.32 -22.59 -17.51
N GLY A 1047 -22.46 -22.24 -18.48
CA GLY A 1047 -21.33 -21.33 -18.29
C GLY A 1047 -21.78 -19.97 -17.79
#